data_AF-A0ABD6E6L0-F1
#
_entry.id   AF-A0ABD6E6L0-F1
#
_cell.length_a   1.000
_cell.length_b   1.000
_cell.length_c   1.000
_cell.angle_alpha   90.00
_cell.angle_beta   90.00
_cell.angle_gamma   90.00
#
_symmetry.space_group_name_H-M   'P 1'
#
loop_
_entity.id
_entity.type
_entity.pdbx_description
1 polymer ?
#
loop_
_entity_poly.entity_id
_entity_poly.type
_entity_poly.pdbx_seq_one_letter_code
_entity_poly.pdbx_strand_id
1 'polypeptide(L)'
;MTIEGSQKFTVLLTNFKKKWTDGWTTTQTFKIGGYTYLFLLKSSNGNSKIYDISKKYGYISFLNEEYNWTSGWTTAEFYEVAGTTYLFLLKEASGRVHIQEMNADGTVGDRVEDHHWTGGWTTTEFYESGGTTYLFLLKESNGQVHVQEMNADGTVGDRVEDYHWTGGWTTAEFYESGGTTYLFLLKESTGQVHIQEMNADGTVGGRVETDDWTSGWTTAEFYEVAGTTYLFLLKESTGQVHIQEMNANGTIGRRVGTYDWTSGWTGINIYQPGNQTYLSLLKESNGQGHLHEINNDGTVGKRINPDEPYSVSYYEDLLTESGAGKQLVADYWRDISRGKINLDGTKVYGWITIQKSWEETKGGDNAKRWERIQESIDAAEAAPGPPNNLQDHRIIAIHSEPPDSGASGKHILAHPKGSRSSVTFFTHEMAHVFEDDVPHSGSNFEPAYDDPWDIMSALNVYTFDRGQPGGPKGPGMNAYGVYDLGWLTSPNLKMLNSSQDETLNIEGPIKSLSQPNESQLLVLLVWASRDDYYYFVELRTKDSWDRGIPSATTLIHKVLIRDSHPSRVLLWDDRSPKKYHFDDYARVGITTRSIDSNAGEATIYVGMKPGNVRIHQLPDAGRVGGEIDRRKWSEGWTTATVYQSQNRSFLFLLKEASGRVHVQEMNADGTVGDRVEDHHWTGGWTTAEFYESGGTTYLFLLKESNGQVHVQEMNADGTVGDRVETDDWTSGWTTAEFYEVAGTTYLFLLKESTGQVHIQEMNADGTVGDRVETDDWTSGWTTAEFYEVAGTAYLFLLKESTGQVHIQEMNADGTVGDRVETDDWTSGWTTAEFYEVAGTTYLFLLKESTGDVHIHKMKYDGGVGDRTQTRWWSSGWTTVSTYEMGGLSHLLLLKTEGI
;
A
#
# COMPACT_ATOMS: atom_id res chain seq x y z
N MET A 1 -10.76 8.67 20.44
CA MET A 1 -9.52 7.88 20.44
C MET A 1 -9.92 6.49 20.87
N THR A 2 -10.31 5.67 19.90
CA THR A 2 -11.11 4.46 20.09
C THR A 2 -10.20 3.29 19.77
N ILE A 3 -9.77 2.54 20.79
CA ILE A 3 -8.76 1.49 20.65
C ILE A 3 -9.46 0.20 20.20
N GLU A 4 -9.07 -0.25 19.00
CA GLU A 4 -9.63 -1.35 18.24
C GLU A 4 -9.44 -2.72 18.92
N GLY A 5 -10.51 -3.52 18.90
CA GLY A 5 -10.58 -4.90 19.36
C GLY A 5 -10.61 -5.88 18.20
N SER A 6 -9.63 -6.78 18.17
CA SER A 6 -9.73 -8.11 17.53
C SER A 6 -8.52 -9.02 17.81
N GLN A 7 -7.50 -8.57 18.57
CA GLN A 7 -6.18 -9.20 18.51
C GLN A 7 -5.66 -9.96 19.75
N LYS A 8 -6.39 -10.09 20.87
CA LYS A 8 -5.72 -10.68 22.05
C LYS A 8 -6.53 -11.67 22.93
N PHE A 9 -7.27 -12.58 22.30
CA PHE A 9 -7.75 -13.82 22.96
C PHE A 9 -6.61 -14.84 23.17
N THR A 10 -5.65 -14.96 22.23
CA THR A 10 -4.58 -15.99 22.26
C THR A 10 -3.55 -15.80 23.38
N VAL A 11 -3.45 -14.61 23.99
CA VAL A 11 -2.47 -14.32 25.06
C VAL A 11 -2.93 -14.82 26.44
N LEU A 12 -4.22 -15.12 26.58
CA LEU A 12 -4.84 -15.51 27.85
C LEU A 12 -4.24 -16.78 28.46
N LEU A 13 -4.33 -17.88 27.73
CA LEU A 13 -4.23 -19.20 28.35
C LEU A 13 -2.81 -19.79 28.28
N THR A 14 -2.00 -19.37 27.29
CA THR A 14 -0.56 -19.70 27.29
C THR A 14 0.16 -19.05 28.49
N ASN A 15 -0.30 -17.88 28.95
CA ASN A 15 0.17 -17.27 30.21
C ASN A 15 -0.49 -17.88 31.46
N PHE A 16 -1.76 -18.30 31.37
CA PHE A 16 -2.47 -18.98 32.46
C PHE A 16 -1.77 -20.32 32.83
N LYS A 17 -1.34 -21.13 31.85
CA LYS A 17 -0.52 -22.34 32.08
C LYS A 17 0.94 -22.04 32.45
N LYS A 18 1.59 -21.03 31.85
CA LYS A 18 3.03 -20.76 32.08
C LYS A 18 3.37 -20.12 33.44
N LYS A 19 2.39 -19.56 34.17
CA LYS A 19 2.67 -18.72 35.36
C LYS A 19 2.04 -19.19 36.67
N TRP A 20 1.09 -20.13 36.64
CA TRP A 20 0.53 -20.69 37.87
C TRP A 20 1.47 -21.77 38.38
N THR A 21 2.36 -21.36 39.28
CA THR A 21 3.12 -22.29 40.12
C THR A 21 2.16 -23.02 41.08
N ASP A 22 2.56 -24.19 41.53
CA ASP A 22 1.85 -24.99 42.54
C ASP A 22 1.60 -24.22 43.86
N GLY A 23 0.59 -24.63 44.61
CA GLY A 23 0.33 -24.15 45.99
C GLY A 23 -0.44 -22.84 46.13
N TRP A 24 -1.29 -22.47 45.16
CA TRP A 24 -2.35 -21.47 45.37
C TRP A 24 -3.51 -22.13 46.13
N THR A 25 -3.74 -21.69 47.36
CA THR A 25 -4.66 -22.34 48.32
C THR A 25 -6.02 -21.66 48.39
N THR A 26 -6.12 -20.41 47.94
CA THR A 26 -7.37 -19.63 47.94
C THR A 26 -7.49 -18.90 46.61
N THR A 27 -8.69 -18.94 46.03
CA THR A 27 -9.04 -18.23 44.80
C THR A 27 -10.41 -17.58 45.01
N GLN A 28 -10.53 -16.29 44.74
CA GLN A 28 -11.82 -15.60 44.89
C GLN A 28 -12.00 -14.53 43.81
N THR A 29 -13.21 -14.39 43.28
CA THR A 29 -13.55 -13.33 42.33
C THR A 29 -14.26 -12.17 43.01
N PHE A 30 -14.03 -10.94 42.54
CA PHE A 30 -14.68 -9.74 43.07
C PHE A 30 -14.95 -8.70 41.98
N LYS A 31 -15.82 -7.72 42.25
CA LYS A 31 -16.20 -6.68 41.27
C LYS A 31 -15.94 -5.30 41.84
N ILE A 32 -15.33 -4.41 41.05
CA ILE A 32 -15.11 -2.99 41.38
C ILE A 32 -15.25 -2.16 40.11
N GLY A 33 -15.97 -1.04 40.16
CA GLY A 33 -16.01 -0.08 39.05
C GLY A 33 -16.53 -0.63 37.72
N GLY A 34 -17.35 -1.68 37.73
CA GLY A 34 -17.83 -2.38 36.53
C GLY A 34 -16.84 -3.40 35.94
N TYR A 35 -15.72 -3.62 36.61
CA TYR A 35 -14.71 -4.62 36.31
C TYR A 35 -14.87 -5.83 37.24
N THR A 36 -14.53 -7.03 36.77
CA THR A 36 -14.46 -8.28 37.53
C THR A 36 -13.00 -8.68 37.63
N TYR A 37 -12.57 -9.11 38.82
CA TYR A 37 -11.18 -9.48 39.14
C TYR A 37 -11.12 -10.88 39.75
N LEU A 38 -9.96 -11.53 39.64
CA LEU A 38 -9.62 -12.79 40.30
C LEU A 38 -8.42 -12.59 41.24
N PHE A 39 -8.61 -12.88 42.52
CA PHE A 39 -7.59 -12.90 43.55
C PHE A 39 -7.11 -14.33 43.81
N LEU A 40 -5.79 -14.50 43.96
CA LEU A 40 -5.16 -15.76 44.38
C LEU A 40 -4.30 -15.52 45.62
N LEU A 41 -4.26 -16.49 46.52
CA LEU A 41 -3.40 -16.46 47.71
C LEU A 41 -2.77 -17.82 48.00
N LYS A 42 -1.50 -17.81 48.40
CA LYS A 42 -0.76 -18.97 48.92
C LYS A 42 -0.66 -18.88 50.44
N SER A 43 -1.37 -19.72 51.17
CA SER A 43 -1.33 -19.71 52.64
C SER A 43 0.08 -19.99 53.19
N SER A 44 0.87 -20.80 52.48
CA SER A 44 2.21 -21.24 52.90
C SER A 44 3.22 -20.10 53.04
N ASN A 45 3.11 -19.06 52.22
CA ASN A 45 4.07 -17.94 52.19
C ASN A 45 3.43 -16.55 52.10
N GLY A 46 2.10 -16.48 51.97
CA GLY A 46 1.34 -15.24 51.85
C GLY A 46 1.49 -14.53 50.50
N ASN A 47 2.04 -15.17 49.46
CA ASN A 47 2.07 -14.58 48.13
C ASN A 47 0.64 -14.48 47.58
N SER A 48 0.27 -13.32 47.04
CA SER A 48 -1.03 -13.10 46.42
C SER A 48 -0.93 -12.36 45.08
N LYS A 49 -1.94 -12.56 44.22
CA LYS A 49 -2.03 -11.94 42.88
C LYS A 49 -3.47 -11.55 42.56
N ILE A 50 -3.63 -10.43 41.85
CA ILE A 50 -4.91 -9.96 41.33
C ILE A 50 -4.85 -9.90 39.80
N TYR A 51 -5.92 -10.36 39.15
CA TYR A 51 -6.08 -10.35 37.70
C TYR A 51 -7.38 -9.67 37.32
N ASP A 52 -7.35 -8.69 36.43
CA ASP A 52 -8.55 -8.13 35.78
C ASP A 52 -9.11 -9.15 34.77
N ILE A 53 -10.33 -9.63 34.94
CA ILE A 53 -11.00 -10.62 34.08
C ILE A 53 -12.25 -10.06 33.38
N SER A 54 -12.38 -8.73 33.32
CA SER A 54 -13.63 -8.03 32.97
C SER A 54 -13.99 -8.02 31.49
N LYS A 55 -13.00 -8.14 30.60
CA LYS A 55 -13.24 -8.00 29.16
C LYS A 55 -13.79 -9.29 28.59
N LYS A 56 -14.93 -9.23 27.88
CA LYS A 56 -15.38 -10.30 26.97
C LYS A 56 -14.18 -10.66 26.09
N TYR A 57 -13.89 -11.95 25.97
CA TYR A 57 -12.66 -12.49 25.36
C TYR A 57 -11.44 -12.59 26.30
N GLY A 58 -11.64 -12.44 27.61
CA GLY A 58 -10.75 -12.93 28.65
C GLY A 58 -9.50 -12.11 28.92
N TYR A 59 -9.36 -10.89 28.42
CA TYR A 59 -8.11 -10.16 28.62
C TYR A 59 -7.77 -9.96 30.09
N ILE A 60 -6.77 -10.73 30.54
CA ILE A 60 -6.10 -10.50 31.79
C ILE A 60 -5.12 -9.36 31.59
N SER A 61 -5.55 -8.14 31.94
CA SER A 61 -4.61 -7.07 32.26
C SER A 61 -3.88 -7.52 33.53
N PHE A 62 -2.56 -7.69 33.45
CA PHE A 62 -1.78 -7.76 34.69
C PHE A 62 -1.92 -6.41 35.40
N LEU A 63 -2.61 -6.39 36.53
CA LEU A 63 -2.23 -5.50 37.60
C LEU A 63 -0.99 -6.16 38.19
N ASN A 64 0.20 -5.71 37.79
CA ASN A 64 1.45 -6.35 38.17
C ASN A 64 1.83 -6.00 39.62
N GLU A 65 0.92 -6.30 40.55
CA GLU A 65 1.09 -6.07 41.98
C GLU A 65 1.04 -7.41 42.71
N GLU A 66 2.22 -7.86 43.15
CA GLU A 66 2.35 -8.97 44.08
C GLU A 66 2.34 -8.40 45.50
N TYR A 67 1.35 -8.80 46.31
CA TYR A 67 1.35 -8.49 47.73
C TYR A 67 1.89 -9.69 48.49
N ASN A 68 2.93 -9.46 49.28
CA ASN A 68 3.55 -10.46 50.13
C ASN A 68 3.01 -10.31 51.55
N TRP A 69 1.98 -11.09 51.86
CA TRP A 69 1.47 -11.23 53.21
C TRP A 69 2.39 -12.14 54.04
N THR A 70 2.28 -12.09 55.37
CA THR A 70 2.88 -13.16 56.20
C THR A 70 2.19 -14.50 55.93
N SER A 71 2.88 -15.63 56.12
CA SER A 71 2.24 -16.95 55.99
C SER A 71 1.08 -17.19 56.99
N GLY A 72 0.19 -18.12 56.64
CA GLY A 72 -0.90 -18.63 57.48
C GLY A 72 -2.26 -17.98 57.26
N TRP A 73 -2.44 -17.14 56.23
CA TRP A 73 -3.76 -16.67 55.78
C TRP A 73 -4.47 -17.80 55.04
N THR A 74 -5.62 -18.23 55.55
CA THR A 74 -6.39 -19.37 55.05
C THR A 74 -7.64 -18.95 54.29
N THR A 75 -8.10 -17.71 54.50
CA THR A 75 -9.33 -17.16 53.94
C THR A 75 -9.06 -15.80 53.33
N ALA A 76 -9.68 -15.53 52.18
CA ALA A 76 -9.67 -14.24 51.50
C ALA A 76 -11.04 -14.00 50.86
N GLU A 77 -11.88 -13.23 51.54
CA GLU A 77 -13.24 -12.91 51.08
C GLU A 77 -13.35 -11.45 50.66
N PHE A 78 -14.19 -11.19 49.67
CA PHE A 78 -14.50 -9.85 49.21
C PHE A 78 -15.97 -9.54 49.47
N TYR A 79 -16.23 -8.37 50.05
CA TYR A 79 -17.59 -7.94 50.38
C TYR A 79 -17.79 -6.47 50.10
N GLU A 80 -19.04 -6.07 49.90
CA GLU A 80 -19.42 -4.70 49.61
C GLU A 80 -20.28 -4.15 50.76
N VAL A 81 -19.94 -2.94 51.22
CA VAL A 81 -20.78 -2.16 52.14
C VAL A 81 -20.82 -0.72 51.64
N ALA A 82 -22.01 -0.14 51.58
CA ALA A 82 -22.21 1.25 51.15
C ALA A 82 -21.57 1.62 49.79
N GLY A 83 -21.45 0.65 48.86
CA GLY A 83 -20.87 0.85 47.53
C GLY A 83 -19.33 0.73 47.47
N THR A 84 -18.67 0.39 48.58
CA THR A 84 -17.23 0.18 48.66
C THR A 84 -16.91 -1.29 48.87
N THR A 85 -15.96 -1.82 48.12
CA THR A 85 -15.49 -3.20 48.21
C THR A 85 -14.30 -3.31 49.17
N TYR A 86 -14.32 -4.32 50.03
CA TYR A 86 -13.27 -4.60 51.01
C TYR A 86 -12.75 -6.04 50.86
N LEU A 87 -11.48 -6.26 51.21
CA LEU A 87 -10.85 -7.57 51.30
C LEU A 87 -10.71 -7.97 52.77
N PHE A 88 -11.36 -9.06 53.15
CA PHE A 88 -11.26 -9.72 54.44
C PHE A 88 -10.26 -10.89 54.37
N LEU A 89 -9.22 -10.85 55.20
CA LEU A 89 -8.27 -11.95 55.35
C LEU A 89 -8.37 -12.52 56.77
N LEU A 90 -8.37 -13.85 56.89
CA LEU A 90 -8.38 -14.55 58.19
C LEU A 90 -7.33 -15.66 58.23
N LYS A 91 -6.68 -15.79 59.40
CA LYS A 91 -5.84 -16.93 59.76
C LYS A 91 -6.61 -17.87 60.66
N GLU A 92 -7.19 -18.94 60.12
CA GLU A 92 -7.99 -19.92 60.88
C GLU A 92 -7.32 -20.32 62.20
N ALA A 93 -6.05 -20.74 62.15
CA ALA A 93 -5.35 -21.27 63.32
C ALA A 93 -5.20 -20.26 64.48
N SER A 94 -5.13 -18.96 64.18
CA SER A 94 -4.90 -17.92 65.18
C SER A 94 -6.11 -17.02 65.43
N GLY A 95 -7.09 -16.99 64.54
CA GLY A 95 -8.20 -16.03 64.56
C GLY A 95 -7.79 -14.59 64.23
N ARG A 96 -6.59 -14.36 63.69
CA ARG A 96 -6.15 -13.02 63.27
C ARG A 96 -6.85 -12.62 61.97
N VAL A 97 -7.37 -11.40 61.93
CA VAL A 97 -8.16 -10.85 60.82
C VAL A 97 -7.57 -9.54 60.33
N HIS A 98 -7.59 -9.36 59.01
CA HIS A 98 -7.23 -8.11 58.35
C HIS A 98 -8.31 -7.67 57.38
N ILE A 99 -8.73 -6.40 57.45
CA ILE A 99 -9.66 -5.80 56.51
C ILE A 99 -8.98 -4.65 55.77
N GLN A 100 -8.97 -4.73 54.45
CA GLN A 100 -8.42 -3.72 53.54
C GLN A 100 -9.54 -3.13 52.69
N GLU A 101 -9.54 -1.81 52.49
CA GLU A 101 -10.36 -1.18 51.45
C GLU A 101 -9.73 -1.44 50.08
N MET A 102 -10.52 -1.79 49.08
CA MET A 102 -10.01 -2.01 47.72
C MET A 102 -10.01 -0.72 46.91
N ASN A 103 -8.94 -0.49 46.14
CA ASN A 103 -8.85 0.67 45.26
C ASN A 103 -9.78 0.50 44.04
N ALA A 104 -10.18 1.63 43.45
CA ALA A 104 -11.06 1.66 42.27
C ALA A 104 -10.50 0.93 41.03
N ASP A 105 -9.18 0.69 40.97
CA ASP A 105 -8.52 -0.04 39.90
C ASP A 105 -8.42 -1.56 40.15
N GLY A 106 -8.93 -2.04 41.30
CA GLY A 106 -8.91 -3.44 41.71
C GLY A 106 -7.70 -3.83 42.58
N THR A 107 -6.76 -2.92 42.85
CA THR A 107 -5.60 -3.16 43.72
C THR A 107 -5.98 -3.10 45.20
N VAL A 108 -5.17 -3.72 46.07
CA VAL A 108 -5.39 -3.67 47.52
C VAL A 108 -5.01 -2.29 48.05
N GLY A 109 -5.96 -1.60 48.68
CA GLY A 109 -5.79 -0.27 49.25
C GLY A 109 -5.42 -0.28 50.73
N ASP A 110 -5.92 0.73 51.44
CA ASP A 110 -5.55 1.02 52.82
C ASP A 110 -6.13 0.03 53.83
N ARG A 111 -5.40 -0.13 54.94
CA ARG A 111 -5.83 -0.97 56.06
C ARG A 111 -6.82 -0.25 56.94
N VAL A 112 -8.03 -0.78 57.01
CA VAL A 112 -9.13 -0.18 57.78
C VAL A 112 -9.32 -0.84 59.15
N GLU A 113 -9.06 -2.15 59.30
CA GLU A 113 -9.19 -2.82 60.60
C GLU A 113 -8.29 -4.05 60.79
N ASP A 114 -7.81 -4.24 62.03
CA ASP A 114 -7.20 -5.46 62.56
C ASP A 114 -8.09 -6.05 63.67
N HIS A 115 -8.44 -7.33 63.57
CA HIS A 115 -9.13 -8.04 64.66
C HIS A 115 -8.37 -9.31 65.07
N HIS A 116 -8.59 -9.76 66.31
CA HIS A 116 -8.07 -11.03 66.81
C HIS A 116 -9.11 -11.81 67.61
N TRP A 117 -9.69 -12.83 67.01
CA TRP A 117 -10.62 -13.76 67.64
C TRP A 117 -9.91 -15.04 68.11
N THR A 118 -10.66 -15.94 68.73
CA THR A 118 -10.21 -17.33 68.92
C THR A 118 -9.95 -18.01 67.58
N GLY A 119 -8.98 -18.92 67.50
CA GLY A 119 -8.76 -19.74 66.31
C GLY A 119 -9.87 -20.78 66.05
N GLY A 120 -9.80 -21.42 64.89
CA GLY A 120 -10.65 -22.52 64.43
C GLY A 120 -11.86 -22.11 63.59
N TRP A 121 -11.92 -20.87 63.10
CA TRP A 121 -12.95 -20.39 62.17
C TRP A 121 -12.64 -20.89 60.76
N THR A 122 -13.33 -21.96 60.34
CA THR A 122 -13.08 -22.70 59.09
C THR A 122 -13.85 -22.13 57.90
N THR A 123 -14.98 -21.47 58.15
CA THR A 123 -15.81 -20.85 57.11
C THR A 123 -16.08 -19.40 57.47
N THR A 124 -15.95 -18.52 56.48
CA THR A 124 -16.26 -17.10 56.60
C THR A 124 -17.04 -16.71 55.35
N GLU A 125 -18.24 -16.17 55.52
CA GLU A 125 -19.05 -15.71 54.41
C GLU A 125 -19.61 -14.32 54.70
N PHE A 126 -19.83 -13.56 53.62
CA PHE A 126 -20.55 -12.30 53.67
C PHE A 126 -21.84 -12.43 52.89
N TYR A 127 -22.94 -11.96 53.47
CA TYR A 127 -24.25 -12.04 52.83
C TYR A 127 -25.07 -10.78 53.10
N GLU A 128 -25.97 -10.48 52.16
CA GLU A 128 -26.93 -9.41 52.32
C GLU A 128 -28.29 -9.97 52.74
N SER A 129 -28.92 -9.34 53.73
CA SER A 129 -30.30 -9.59 54.10
C SER A 129 -30.94 -8.30 54.56
N GLY A 130 -32.17 -8.02 54.12
CA GLY A 130 -32.87 -6.78 54.50
C GLY A 130 -32.18 -5.47 54.07
N GLY A 131 -31.23 -5.52 53.12
CA GLY A 131 -30.44 -4.36 52.69
C GLY A 131 -29.18 -4.10 53.52
N THR A 132 -28.81 -5.03 54.41
CA THR A 132 -27.64 -4.93 55.29
C THR A 132 -26.68 -6.09 55.03
N THR A 133 -25.38 -5.79 55.00
CA THR A 133 -24.30 -6.79 54.86
C THR A 133 -23.94 -7.36 56.22
N TYR A 134 -23.91 -8.69 56.33
CA TYR A 134 -23.55 -9.42 57.53
C TYR A 134 -22.34 -10.33 57.29
N LEU A 135 -21.55 -10.54 58.34
CA LEU A 135 -20.44 -11.48 58.42
C LEU A 135 -20.90 -12.73 59.17
N PHE A 136 -20.81 -13.88 58.50
CA PHE A 136 -21.01 -15.21 59.06
C PHE A 136 -19.68 -15.90 59.31
N LEU A 137 -19.48 -16.45 60.51
CA LEU A 137 -18.31 -17.25 60.85
C LEU A 137 -18.77 -18.60 61.41
N LEU A 138 -18.16 -19.69 60.96
CA LEU A 138 -18.44 -21.04 61.44
C LEU A 138 -17.16 -21.80 61.77
N LYS A 139 -17.21 -22.57 62.86
CA LYS A 139 -16.20 -23.56 63.22
C LYS A 139 -16.70 -24.97 62.91
N GLU A 140 -16.10 -25.64 61.95
CA GLU A 140 -16.43 -27.02 61.61
C GLU A 140 -16.29 -27.93 62.85
N SER A 141 -15.21 -27.76 63.62
CA SER A 141 -14.87 -28.65 64.74
C SER A 141 -15.96 -28.82 65.81
N ASN A 142 -16.75 -27.78 66.06
CA ASN A 142 -17.74 -27.77 67.15
C ASN A 142 -19.07 -27.10 66.80
N GLY A 143 -19.26 -26.62 65.58
CA GLY A 143 -20.49 -25.98 65.12
C GLY A 143 -20.76 -24.60 65.73
N GLN A 144 -19.75 -23.94 66.32
CA GLN A 144 -19.89 -22.58 66.81
C GLN A 144 -20.05 -21.61 65.64
N VAL A 145 -21.05 -20.72 65.73
CA VAL A 145 -21.37 -19.73 64.71
C VAL A 145 -21.49 -18.34 65.30
N HIS A 146 -21.00 -17.34 64.57
CA HIS A 146 -21.20 -15.93 64.87
C HIS A 146 -21.78 -15.22 63.66
N VAL A 147 -22.80 -14.37 63.89
CA VAL A 147 -23.36 -13.44 62.91
C VAL A 147 -23.10 -12.01 63.38
N GLN A 148 -22.45 -11.21 62.56
CA GLN A 148 -22.12 -9.81 62.87
C GLN A 148 -22.63 -8.89 61.77
N GLU A 149 -23.11 -7.72 62.12
CA GLU A 149 -23.46 -6.66 61.15
C GLU A 149 -22.17 -5.94 60.73
N MET A 150 -22.03 -5.59 59.45
CA MET A 150 -20.88 -4.82 58.98
C MET A 150 -21.16 -3.32 59.04
N ASN A 151 -20.19 -2.54 59.54
CA ASN A 151 -20.29 -1.08 59.59
C ASN A 151 -20.13 -0.48 58.18
N ALA A 152 -20.68 0.72 57.99
CA ALA A 152 -20.62 1.44 56.70
C ALA A 152 -19.19 1.77 56.22
N ASP A 153 -18.20 1.78 57.11
CA ASP A 153 -16.78 1.97 56.82
C ASP A 153 -16.03 0.64 56.54
N GLY A 154 -16.78 -0.45 56.38
CA GLY A 154 -16.26 -1.78 56.11
C GLY A 154 -15.77 -2.54 57.35
N THR A 155 -15.71 -1.91 58.53
CA THR A 155 -15.25 -2.59 59.76
C THR A 155 -16.30 -3.55 60.32
N VAL A 156 -15.87 -4.51 61.15
CA VAL A 156 -16.78 -5.45 61.83
C VAL A 156 -17.58 -4.70 62.89
N GLY A 157 -18.91 -4.75 62.76
CA GLY A 157 -19.85 -4.11 63.68
C GLY A 157 -20.32 -5.03 64.80
N ASP A 158 -21.51 -4.74 65.31
CA ASP A 158 -22.07 -5.40 66.48
C ASP A 158 -22.40 -6.88 66.23
N ARG A 159 -22.30 -7.68 67.29
CA ARG A 159 -22.74 -9.08 67.30
C ARG A 159 -24.26 -9.14 67.24
N VAL A 160 -24.79 -9.77 66.20
CA VAL A 160 -26.24 -9.96 66.00
C VAL A 160 -26.72 -11.20 66.75
N GLU A 161 -26.07 -12.36 66.53
CA GLU A 161 -26.49 -13.63 67.12
C GLU A 161 -25.36 -14.65 67.18
N ASP A 162 -25.47 -15.60 68.12
CA ASP A 162 -24.55 -16.73 68.28
C ASP A 162 -25.29 -18.07 68.23
N TYR A 163 -24.81 -19.00 67.40
CA TYR A 163 -25.35 -20.36 67.37
C TYR A 163 -24.33 -21.42 67.78
N HIS A 164 -24.85 -22.53 68.29
CA HIS A 164 -24.06 -23.70 68.69
C HIS A 164 -24.68 -24.95 68.07
N TRP A 165 -24.26 -25.27 66.86
CA TRP A 165 -24.74 -26.43 66.10
C TRP A 165 -23.90 -27.67 66.38
N THR A 166 -24.28 -28.80 65.77
CA THR A 166 -23.40 -29.98 65.72
C THR A 166 -22.17 -29.68 64.86
N GLY A 167 -21.01 -30.23 65.22
CA GLY A 167 -19.81 -30.14 64.39
C GLY A 167 -19.90 -30.91 63.07
N GLY A 168 -18.93 -30.69 62.20
CA GLY A 168 -18.74 -31.35 60.90
C GLY A 168 -19.40 -30.65 59.71
N TRP A 169 -19.94 -29.44 59.89
CA TRP A 169 -20.38 -28.58 58.78
C TRP A 169 -19.14 -27.98 58.10
N THR A 170 -18.85 -28.47 56.90
CA THR A 170 -17.66 -28.12 56.11
C THR A 170 -17.90 -26.96 55.15
N THR A 171 -19.17 -26.73 54.79
CA THR A 171 -19.57 -25.69 53.83
C THR A 171 -20.77 -24.94 54.38
N ALA A 172 -20.70 -23.61 54.32
CA ALA A 172 -21.81 -22.71 54.57
C ALA A 172 -21.79 -21.67 53.44
N GLU A 173 -22.85 -21.62 52.64
CA GLU A 173 -22.93 -20.78 51.45
C GLU A 173 -24.24 -20.01 51.48
N PHE A 174 -24.18 -18.73 51.12
CA PHE A 174 -25.36 -17.88 51.04
C PHE A 174 -25.73 -17.63 49.58
N TYR A 175 -27.03 -17.72 49.28
CA TYR A 175 -27.51 -17.47 47.92
C TYR A 175 -28.91 -16.88 47.94
N GLU A 176 -29.22 -16.15 46.87
CA GLU A 176 -30.54 -15.59 46.65
C GLU A 176 -31.35 -16.44 45.68
N SER A 177 -32.62 -16.66 46.00
CA SER A 177 -33.59 -17.27 45.10
C SER A 177 -34.97 -16.66 45.36
N GLY A 178 -35.67 -16.27 44.29
CA GLY A 178 -36.99 -15.65 44.44
C GLY A 178 -37.00 -14.32 45.22
N GLY A 179 -35.85 -13.65 45.36
CA GLY A 179 -35.70 -12.40 46.12
C GLY A 179 -35.51 -12.59 47.63
N THR A 180 -35.25 -13.82 48.08
CA THR A 180 -34.96 -14.14 49.48
C THR A 180 -33.56 -14.76 49.60
N THR A 181 -32.83 -14.39 50.66
CA THR A 181 -31.52 -14.96 51.00
C THR A 181 -31.68 -16.26 51.79
N TYR A 182 -30.95 -17.30 51.39
CA TYR A 182 -30.91 -18.59 52.06
C TYR A 182 -29.49 -18.99 52.44
N LEU A 183 -29.36 -19.74 53.52
CA LEU A 183 -28.13 -20.40 53.97
C LEU A 183 -28.17 -21.88 53.62
N PHE A 184 -27.24 -22.32 52.77
CA PHE A 184 -26.95 -23.72 52.48
C PHE A 184 -25.85 -24.23 53.40
N LEU A 185 -26.05 -25.39 54.02
CA LEU A 185 -25.07 -26.06 54.87
C LEU A 185 -24.84 -27.48 54.38
N LEU A 186 -23.57 -27.91 54.31
CA LEU A 186 -23.19 -29.27 53.92
C LEU A 186 -22.13 -29.84 54.86
N LYS A 187 -22.27 -31.13 55.18
CA LYS A 187 -21.23 -31.95 55.83
C LYS A 187 -20.59 -32.87 54.80
N GLU A 188 -19.35 -32.61 54.41
CA GLU A 188 -18.64 -33.46 53.45
C GLU A 188 -18.60 -34.94 53.90
N SER A 189 -18.32 -35.16 55.19
CA SER A 189 -18.11 -36.51 55.76
C SER A 189 -19.35 -37.41 55.71
N THR A 190 -20.56 -36.84 55.76
CA THR A 190 -21.82 -37.60 55.78
C THR A 190 -22.70 -37.34 54.56
N GLY A 191 -22.48 -36.23 53.84
CA GLY A 191 -23.38 -35.72 52.80
C GLY A 191 -24.65 -35.06 53.33
N GLN A 192 -24.72 -34.75 54.62
CA GLN A 192 -25.91 -34.11 55.22
C GLN A 192 -26.00 -32.65 54.75
N VAL A 193 -27.20 -32.25 54.30
CA VAL A 193 -27.51 -30.92 53.77
C VAL A 193 -28.67 -30.29 54.53
N HIS A 194 -28.55 -29.00 54.85
CA HIS A 194 -29.66 -28.18 55.36
C HIS A 194 -29.74 -26.87 54.57
N ILE A 195 -30.96 -26.42 54.31
CA ILE A 195 -31.21 -25.07 53.77
C ILE A 195 -32.13 -24.32 54.72
N GLN A 196 -31.74 -23.09 55.06
CA GLN A 196 -32.46 -22.21 55.97
C GLN A 196 -32.73 -20.87 55.29
N GLU A 197 -33.92 -20.33 55.50
CA GLU A 197 -34.25 -18.96 55.09
C GLU A 197 -33.62 -17.96 56.07
N MET A 198 -33.02 -16.88 55.57
CA MET A 198 -32.44 -15.83 56.42
C MET A 198 -33.49 -14.78 56.77
N ASN A 199 -33.49 -14.32 58.02
CA ASN A 199 -34.33 -13.21 58.45
C ASN A 199 -33.72 -11.88 58.01
N ALA A 200 -34.56 -10.85 57.87
CA ALA A 200 -34.14 -9.51 57.46
C ALA A 200 -33.21 -8.79 58.48
N ASP A 201 -33.14 -9.28 59.72
CA ASP A 201 -32.21 -8.79 60.75
C ASP A 201 -30.86 -9.53 60.74
N GLY A 202 -30.62 -10.36 59.72
CA GLY A 202 -29.40 -11.15 59.56
C GLY A 202 -29.44 -12.49 60.28
N THR A 203 -30.39 -12.77 61.17
CA THR A 203 -30.43 -14.04 61.90
C THR A 203 -30.85 -15.22 61.02
N VAL A 204 -30.40 -16.43 61.37
CA VAL A 204 -30.80 -17.67 60.69
C VAL A 204 -32.25 -18.01 61.06
N GLY A 205 -33.12 -18.07 60.05
CA GLY A 205 -34.55 -18.32 60.19
C GLY A 205 -34.93 -19.79 60.08
N GLY A 206 -36.12 -20.04 59.52
CA GLY A 206 -36.70 -21.38 59.44
C GLY A 206 -35.96 -22.30 58.46
N ARG A 207 -35.84 -23.58 58.81
CA ARG A 207 -35.32 -24.61 57.89
C ARG A 207 -36.35 -24.92 56.81
N VAL A 208 -35.97 -24.75 55.55
CA VAL A 208 -36.82 -25.00 54.38
C VAL A 208 -36.55 -26.37 53.75
N GLU A 209 -35.35 -26.93 53.92
CA GLU A 209 -35.01 -28.25 53.39
C GLU A 209 -33.98 -29.02 54.24
N THR A 210 -34.04 -30.35 54.16
CA THR A 210 -33.02 -31.27 54.66
C THR A 210 -32.85 -32.40 53.66
N ASP A 211 -31.60 -32.72 53.35
CA ASP A 211 -31.23 -33.76 52.40
C ASP A 211 -30.06 -34.58 52.94
N ASP A 212 -29.98 -35.86 52.52
CA ASP A 212 -28.89 -36.77 52.85
C ASP A 212 -28.26 -37.31 51.56
N TRP A 213 -27.17 -36.69 51.12
CA TRP A 213 -26.42 -37.08 49.93
C TRP A 213 -25.32 -38.09 50.25
N THR A 214 -24.66 -38.60 49.21
CA THR A 214 -23.40 -39.33 49.38
C THR A 214 -22.31 -38.42 49.95
N SER A 215 -21.41 -38.95 50.77
CA SER A 215 -20.25 -38.20 51.26
C SER A 215 -19.26 -37.82 50.15
N GLY A 216 -18.35 -36.89 50.50
CA GLY A 216 -17.22 -36.45 49.67
C GLY A 216 -17.51 -35.30 48.72
N TRP A 217 -18.63 -34.58 48.89
CA TRP A 217 -18.87 -33.30 48.23
C TRP A 217 -18.06 -32.22 48.92
N THR A 218 -17.00 -31.76 48.25
CA THR A 218 -15.99 -30.83 48.78
C THR A 218 -16.30 -29.37 48.45
N THR A 219 -17.15 -29.14 47.45
CA THR A 219 -17.49 -27.79 46.97
C THR A 219 -18.98 -27.70 46.67
N ALA A 220 -19.60 -26.62 47.12
CA ALA A 220 -20.94 -26.19 46.75
C ALA A 220 -20.86 -24.70 46.42
N GLU A 221 -21.25 -24.30 45.22
CA GLU A 221 -21.14 -22.91 44.74
C GLU A 221 -22.45 -22.52 44.08
N PHE A 222 -22.98 -21.34 44.43
CA PHE A 222 -24.23 -20.84 43.86
C PHE A 222 -23.95 -19.75 42.82
N TYR A 223 -24.69 -19.79 41.71
CA TYR A 223 -24.52 -18.82 40.63
C TYR A 223 -25.83 -18.58 39.88
N GLU A 224 -25.99 -17.37 39.35
CA GLU A 224 -27.17 -17.00 38.57
C GLU A 224 -26.86 -16.98 37.07
N VAL A 225 -27.78 -17.54 36.27
CA VAL A 225 -27.78 -17.40 34.82
C VAL A 225 -29.18 -17.07 34.37
N ALA A 226 -29.33 -15.95 33.66
CA ALA A 226 -30.58 -15.50 33.08
C ALA A 226 -31.76 -15.42 34.08
N GLY A 227 -31.51 -15.00 35.33
CA GLY A 227 -32.55 -14.87 36.36
C GLY A 227 -32.84 -16.14 37.16
N THR A 228 -32.11 -17.23 36.90
CA THR A 228 -32.27 -18.51 37.59
C THR A 228 -31.02 -18.85 38.39
N THR A 229 -31.21 -19.21 39.65
CA THR A 229 -30.12 -19.64 40.54
C THR A 229 -29.83 -21.13 40.36
N TYR A 230 -28.54 -21.47 40.28
CA TYR A 230 -28.02 -22.82 40.14
C TYR A 230 -27.03 -23.14 41.25
N LEU A 231 -26.96 -24.42 41.63
CA LEU A 231 -26.01 -25.00 42.55
C LEU A 231 -25.03 -25.89 41.79
N PHE A 232 -23.74 -25.54 41.83
CA PHE A 232 -22.61 -26.34 41.38
C PHE A 232 -22.09 -27.18 42.54
N LEU A 233 -21.96 -28.49 42.34
CA LEU A 233 -21.38 -29.41 43.33
C LEU A 233 -20.21 -30.17 42.73
N LEU A 234 -19.12 -30.32 43.48
CA LEU A 234 -17.94 -31.07 43.07
C LEU A 234 -17.43 -32.00 44.18
N LYS A 235 -16.96 -33.18 43.78
CA LYS A 235 -16.14 -34.07 44.61
C LYS A 235 -14.69 -34.05 44.15
N GLU A 236 -13.81 -33.39 44.88
CA GLU A 236 -12.38 -33.30 44.52
C GLU A 236 -11.76 -34.68 44.27
N SER A 237 -12.05 -35.65 45.15
CA SER A 237 -11.44 -36.99 45.13
C SER A 237 -11.75 -37.81 43.86
N THR A 238 -12.87 -37.54 43.21
CA THR A 238 -13.34 -38.31 42.04
C THR A 238 -13.47 -37.46 40.77
N GLY A 239 -13.60 -36.14 40.90
CA GLY A 239 -13.95 -35.23 39.82
C GLY A 239 -15.44 -35.24 39.43
N GLN A 240 -16.30 -35.90 40.23
CA GLN A 240 -17.74 -35.92 39.98
C GLN A 240 -18.35 -34.54 40.20
N VAL A 241 -19.16 -34.08 39.25
CA VAL A 241 -19.84 -32.77 39.29
C VAL A 241 -21.34 -32.93 39.04
N HIS A 242 -22.15 -32.21 39.81
CA HIS A 242 -23.58 -32.02 39.55
C HIS A 242 -23.94 -30.54 39.47
N ILE A 243 -24.86 -30.21 38.57
CA ILE A 243 -25.49 -28.89 38.50
C ILE A 243 -26.98 -29.06 38.80
N GLN A 244 -27.49 -28.30 39.77
CA GLN A 244 -28.91 -28.31 40.14
C GLN A 244 -29.51 -26.91 39.94
N GLU A 245 -30.71 -26.85 39.40
CA GLU A 245 -31.51 -25.62 39.35
C GLU A 245 -32.19 -25.44 40.72
N MET A 246 -32.15 -24.24 41.30
CA MET A 246 -32.79 -23.95 42.59
C MET A 246 -34.24 -23.48 42.39
N ASN A 247 -35.14 -23.90 43.27
CA ASN A 247 -36.52 -23.43 43.26
C ASN A 247 -36.61 -22.04 43.92
N ALA A 248 -37.63 -21.26 43.56
CA ALA A 248 -37.85 -19.91 44.08
C ALA A 248 -38.09 -19.84 45.61
N ASN A 249 -38.47 -20.95 46.24
CA ASN A 249 -38.63 -21.09 47.70
C ASN A 249 -37.33 -21.55 48.41
N GLY A 250 -36.19 -21.49 47.72
CA GLY A 250 -34.88 -21.89 48.24
C GLY A 250 -34.66 -23.40 48.30
N THR A 251 -35.57 -24.26 47.87
CA THR A 251 -35.29 -25.71 47.88
C THR A 251 -34.54 -26.15 46.63
N ILE A 252 -33.80 -27.26 46.73
CA ILE A 252 -33.09 -27.90 45.62
C ILE A 252 -34.11 -28.37 44.58
N GLY A 253 -33.93 -27.93 43.34
CA GLY A 253 -34.77 -28.31 42.22
C GLY A 253 -34.17 -29.46 41.41
N ARG A 254 -34.44 -29.46 40.09
CA ARG A 254 -34.00 -30.54 39.22
C ARG A 254 -32.49 -30.48 38.95
N ARG A 255 -31.87 -31.65 38.81
CA ARG A 255 -30.51 -31.76 38.25
C ARG A 255 -30.54 -31.47 36.76
N VAL A 256 -29.71 -30.52 36.32
CA VAL A 256 -29.60 -30.10 34.91
C VAL A 256 -28.30 -30.55 34.26
N GLY A 257 -27.27 -30.88 35.05
CA GLY A 257 -25.98 -31.36 34.54
C GLY A 257 -25.31 -32.40 35.45
N THR A 258 -24.59 -33.33 34.81
CA THR A 258 -23.71 -34.31 35.47
C THR A 258 -22.44 -34.42 34.65
N TYR A 259 -21.27 -34.34 35.29
CA TYR A 259 -19.98 -34.48 34.63
C TYR A 259 -19.04 -35.36 35.47
N ASP A 260 -18.22 -36.15 34.77
CA ASP A 260 -17.17 -36.96 35.37
C ASP A 260 -15.82 -36.43 34.91
N TRP A 261 -15.23 -35.53 35.71
CA TRP A 261 -13.90 -34.98 35.45
C TRP A 261 -12.80 -35.81 36.10
N THR A 262 -11.55 -35.45 35.81
CA THR A 262 -10.42 -35.98 36.57
C THR A 262 -10.43 -35.43 38.00
N SER A 263 -9.86 -36.17 38.96
CA SER A 263 -9.78 -35.74 40.36
C SER A 263 -8.79 -34.58 40.59
N GLY A 264 -8.88 -33.95 41.77
CA GLY A 264 -7.95 -32.95 42.28
C GLY A 264 -8.25 -31.50 41.88
N TRP A 265 -9.50 -31.19 41.50
CA TRP A 265 -9.95 -29.81 41.29
C TRP A 265 -10.34 -29.18 42.62
N THR A 266 -9.72 -28.05 42.96
CA THR A 266 -9.87 -27.39 44.26
C THR A 266 -10.25 -25.91 44.14
N GLY A 267 -9.69 -25.18 43.17
CA GLY A 267 -10.06 -23.78 42.93
C GLY A 267 -11.20 -23.67 41.94
N ILE A 268 -12.42 -23.42 42.42
CA ILE A 268 -13.64 -23.31 41.61
C ILE A 268 -14.11 -21.87 41.71
N ASN A 269 -14.31 -21.20 40.57
CA ASN A 269 -14.89 -19.86 40.57
C ASN A 269 -15.87 -19.74 39.42
N ILE A 270 -17.07 -19.25 39.70
CA ILE A 270 -18.10 -18.96 38.70
C ILE A 270 -18.34 -17.46 38.69
N TYR A 271 -18.15 -16.83 37.54
CA TYR A 271 -18.20 -15.38 37.42
C TYR A 271 -18.81 -14.94 36.10
N GLN A 272 -19.39 -13.74 36.09
CA GLN A 272 -20.15 -13.22 34.95
C GLN A 272 -19.63 -11.82 34.55
N PRO A 273 -18.64 -11.74 33.65
CA PRO A 273 -18.24 -10.48 33.02
C PRO A 273 -19.22 -10.13 31.91
N GLY A 274 -19.93 -9.00 32.08
CA GLY A 274 -21.02 -8.61 31.19
C GLY A 274 -22.20 -9.57 31.29
N ASN A 275 -22.67 -10.12 30.16
CA ASN A 275 -23.85 -11.00 30.12
C ASN A 275 -23.53 -12.50 29.99
N GLN A 276 -22.25 -12.89 29.92
CA GLN A 276 -21.85 -14.29 29.75
C GLN A 276 -21.27 -14.82 31.05
N THR A 277 -21.72 -15.99 31.52
CA THR A 277 -21.18 -16.65 32.71
C THR A 277 -20.06 -17.62 32.33
N TYR A 278 -19.02 -17.67 33.15
CA TYR A 278 -17.86 -18.54 32.97
C TYR A 278 -17.57 -19.33 34.24
N LEU A 279 -16.99 -20.51 34.06
CA LEU A 279 -16.46 -21.36 35.13
C LEU A 279 -14.96 -21.53 34.93
N SER A 280 -14.16 -21.11 35.91
CA SER A 280 -12.74 -21.44 35.99
C SER A 280 -12.49 -22.51 37.03
N LEU A 281 -11.61 -23.45 36.68
CA LEU A 281 -11.22 -24.58 37.51
C LEU A 281 -9.69 -24.57 37.67
N LEU A 282 -9.20 -24.87 38.87
CA LEU A 282 -7.78 -25.01 39.18
C LEU A 282 -7.52 -26.30 39.96
N LYS A 283 -6.43 -26.99 39.62
CA LYS A 283 -5.80 -28.00 40.47
C LYS A 283 -4.62 -27.40 41.22
N GLU A 284 -4.72 -27.31 42.54
CA GLU A 284 -3.62 -26.81 43.37
C GLU A 284 -2.34 -27.64 43.21
N SER A 285 -2.49 -28.96 43.09
CA SER A 285 -1.38 -29.93 43.08
C SER A 285 -0.39 -29.76 41.92
N ASN A 286 -0.82 -29.21 40.79
CA ASN A 286 0.02 -29.09 39.60
C ASN A 286 -0.23 -27.80 38.79
N GLY A 287 -1.09 -26.90 39.27
CA GLY A 287 -1.44 -25.65 38.58
C GLY A 287 -2.27 -25.85 37.31
N GLN A 288 -2.83 -27.03 37.05
CA GLN A 288 -3.69 -27.27 35.89
C GLN A 288 -4.96 -26.43 36.00
N GLY A 289 -5.20 -25.57 35.00
CA GLY A 289 -6.40 -24.72 34.93
C GLY A 289 -7.27 -25.00 33.72
N HIS A 290 -8.60 -24.99 33.89
CA HIS A 290 -9.59 -25.02 32.80
C HIS A 290 -10.49 -23.77 32.87
N LEU A 291 -11.03 -23.39 31.70
CA LEU A 291 -12.04 -22.34 31.58
C LEU A 291 -13.17 -22.84 30.68
N HIS A 292 -14.40 -22.66 31.13
CA HIS A 292 -15.61 -23.06 30.43
C HIS A 292 -16.59 -21.88 30.34
N GLU A 293 -17.29 -21.78 29.21
CA GLU A 293 -18.53 -21.00 29.15
C GLU A 293 -19.63 -21.78 29.87
N ILE A 294 -20.45 -21.09 30.67
CA ILE A 294 -21.70 -21.64 31.21
C ILE A 294 -22.82 -21.33 30.21
N ASN A 295 -23.59 -22.36 29.87
CA ASN A 295 -24.73 -22.24 28.97
C ASN A 295 -25.89 -21.50 29.65
N ASN A 296 -26.82 -20.96 28.86
CA ASN A 296 -28.01 -20.26 29.38
C ASN A 296 -28.94 -21.15 30.21
N ASP A 297 -28.79 -22.48 30.15
CA ASP A 297 -29.54 -23.44 30.97
C ASP A 297 -28.82 -23.81 32.28
N GLY A 298 -27.74 -23.10 32.61
CA GLY A 298 -26.91 -23.30 33.79
C GLY A 298 -25.85 -24.39 33.64
N THR A 299 -25.88 -25.20 32.58
CA THR A 299 -24.93 -26.31 32.40
C THR A 299 -23.53 -25.83 32.02
N VAL A 300 -22.50 -26.62 32.36
CA VAL A 300 -21.13 -26.38 31.90
C VAL A 300 -21.05 -26.62 30.40
N GLY A 301 -20.74 -25.57 29.65
CA GLY A 301 -20.66 -25.55 28.21
C GLY A 301 -19.24 -25.76 27.68
N LYS A 302 -18.98 -25.16 26.51
CA LYS A 302 -17.75 -25.39 25.75
C LYS A 302 -16.53 -25.05 26.59
N ARG A 303 -15.59 -25.99 26.67
CA ARG A 303 -14.25 -25.74 27.18
C ARG A 303 -13.53 -24.79 26.22
N ILE A 304 -12.98 -23.71 26.75
CA ILE A 304 -12.14 -22.79 25.99
C ILE A 304 -10.73 -23.40 25.95
N ASN A 305 -10.32 -23.91 24.77
CA ASN A 305 -8.99 -24.51 24.59
C ASN A 305 -7.97 -23.45 24.10
N PRO A 306 -6.91 -23.12 24.86
CA PRO A 306 -5.81 -22.26 24.39
C PRO A 306 -5.17 -22.72 23.09
N ASP A 307 -5.07 -24.04 22.94
CA ASP A 307 -4.28 -24.68 21.90
C ASP A 307 -5.04 -24.72 20.56
N GLU A 308 -6.33 -24.32 20.58
CA GLU A 308 -7.21 -24.20 19.41
C GLU A 308 -7.71 -22.75 19.26
N PRO A 309 -6.82 -21.80 18.90
CA PRO A 309 -7.09 -20.36 18.96
C PRO A 309 -8.30 -19.88 18.13
N TYR A 310 -8.66 -20.61 17.08
CA TYR A 310 -9.90 -20.40 16.32
C TYR A 310 -10.60 -21.74 16.05
N SER A 311 -11.93 -21.70 15.94
CA SER A 311 -12.74 -22.89 15.61
C SER A 311 -12.48 -23.40 14.20
N VAL A 312 -12.81 -24.66 13.94
CA VAL A 312 -12.80 -25.23 12.59
C VAL A 312 -13.64 -24.38 11.63
N SER A 313 -14.84 -24.00 12.06
CA SER A 313 -15.76 -23.15 11.28
C SER A 313 -15.20 -21.78 10.90
N TYR A 314 -14.32 -21.21 11.73
CA TYR A 314 -13.64 -19.96 11.39
C TYR A 314 -12.72 -20.15 10.17
N TYR A 315 -11.94 -21.23 10.14
CA TYR A 315 -11.04 -21.51 9.03
C TYR A 315 -11.77 -22.03 7.80
N GLU A 316 -12.89 -22.73 7.97
CA GLU A 316 -13.79 -23.08 6.86
C GLU A 316 -14.26 -21.79 6.16
N ASP A 317 -14.78 -20.83 6.93
CA ASP A 317 -15.18 -19.53 6.39
C ASP A 317 -14.00 -18.77 5.80
N LEU A 318 -12.83 -18.78 6.42
CA LEU A 318 -11.68 -18.01 5.94
C LEU A 318 -11.11 -18.53 4.62
N LEU A 319 -10.98 -19.86 4.48
CA LEU A 319 -10.16 -20.51 3.45
C LEU A 319 -10.98 -21.25 2.38
N THR A 320 -12.30 -21.38 2.53
CA THR A 320 -13.15 -22.15 1.62
C THR A 320 -14.33 -21.35 1.09
N GLU A 321 -15.08 -21.93 0.17
CA GLU A 321 -16.30 -21.34 -0.40
C GLU A 321 -17.43 -21.15 0.63
N SER A 322 -17.37 -21.72 1.85
CA SER A 322 -18.32 -21.36 2.92
C SER A 322 -18.20 -19.89 3.35
N GLY A 323 -17.06 -19.28 3.05
CA GLY A 323 -16.77 -17.86 3.21
C GLY A 323 -17.32 -16.95 2.12
N ALA A 324 -17.88 -17.49 1.04
CA ALA A 324 -18.24 -16.70 -0.13
C ALA A 324 -19.21 -15.54 0.23
N GLY A 325 -18.91 -14.36 -0.31
CA GLY A 325 -19.65 -13.12 -0.05
C GLY A 325 -19.23 -12.39 1.24
N LYS A 326 -18.29 -12.93 2.02
CA LYS A 326 -17.79 -12.31 3.27
C LYS A 326 -16.50 -11.49 3.05
N GLN A 327 -16.03 -11.37 1.81
CA GLN A 327 -14.75 -10.77 1.42
C GLN A 327 -13.58 -11.47 2.11
N LEU A 328 -13.51 -12.79 1.94
CA LEU A 328 -12.46 -13.67 2.47
C LEU A 328 -11.62 -14.25 1.32
N VAL A 329 -10.79 -15.26 1.59
CA VAL A 329 -9.78 -15.77 0.62
C VAL A 329 -10.44 -16.30 -0.66
N ALA A 330 -11.59 -16.98 -0.56
CA ALA A 330 -12.34 -17.44 -1.72
C ALA A 330 -12.81 -16.28 -2.62
N ASP A 331 -13.30 -15.20 -2.02
CA ASP A 331 -13.75 -14.02 -2.76
C ASP A 331 -12.58 -13.32 -3.45
N TYR A 332 -11.41 -13.23 -2.79
CA TYR A 332 -10.21 -12.63 -3.37
C TYR A 332 -9.82 -13.34 -4.66
N TRP A 333 -9.69 -14.67 -4.61
CA TRP A 333 -9.25 -15.44 -5.77
C TRP A 333 -10.27 -15.42 -6.90
N ARG A 334 -11.57 -15.46 -6.58
CA ARG A 334 -12.62 -15.33 -7.58
C ARG A 334 -12.58 -13.96 -8.27
N ASP A 335 -12.40 -12.89 -7.51
CA ASP A 335 -12.44 -11.52 -8.05
C ASP A 335 -11.18 -11.19 -8.85
N ILE A 336 -9.99 -11.46 -8.31
CA ILE A 336 -8.70 -11.15 -8.97
C ILE A 336 -8.50 -12.00 -10.23
N SER A 337 -8.95 -13.26 -10.21
CA SER A 337 -8.90 -14.15 -11.38
C SER A 337 -10.04 -13.93 -12.37
N ARG A 338 -11.02 -13.07 -12.06
CA ARG A 338 -12.24 -12.87 -12.88
C ARG A 338 -12.97 -14.19 -13.14
N GLY A 339 -13.12 -14.99 -12.09
CA GLY A 339 -13.82 -16.28 -12.11
C GLY A 339 -13.06 -17.42 -12.80
N LYS A 340 -11.77 -17.26 -13.13
CA LYS A 340 -10.96 -18.34 -13.74
C LYS A 340 -10.60 -19.43 -12.73
N ILE A 341 -10.48 -19.09 -11.46
CA ILE A 341 -10.28 -20.06 -10.37
C ILE A 341 -11.32 -19.86 -9.26
N ASN A 342 -11.58 -20.93 -8.51
CA ASN A 342 -12.32 -20.92 -7.26
C ASN A 342 -11.66 -21.89 -6.27
N LEU A 343 -12.16 -21.94 -5.03
CA LEU A 343 -11.62 -22.81 -3.98
C LEU A 343 -12.51 -24.01 -3.70
N ASP A 344 -13.34 -24.41 -4.67
CA ASP A 344 -14.22 -25.58 -4.56
C ASP A 344 -13.40 -26.84 -4.22
N GLY A 345 -13.91 -27.62 -3.26
CA GLY A 345 -13.26 -28.85 -2.81
C GLY A 345 -12.19 -28.67 -1.73
N THR A 346 -11.85 -27.44 -1.33
CA THR A 346 -10.99 -27.18 -0.16
C THR A 346 -11.65 -27.69 1.12
N LYS A 347 -10.87 -28.36 2.00
CA LYS A 347 -11.35 -28.96 3.25
C LYS A 347 -10.52 -28.51 4.44
N VAL A 348 -11.17 -28.33 5.59
CA VAL A 348 -10.53 -28.05 6.88
C VAL A 348 -10.77 -29.23 7.83
N TYR A 349 -9.69 -29.82 8.33
CA TYR A 349 -9.75 -31.05 9.15
C TYR A 349 -9.68 -30.82 10.66
N GLY A 350 -9.62 -29.55 11.10
CA GLY A 350 -9.50 -29.17 12.50
C GLY A 350 -8.10 -29.33 13.08
N TRP A 351 -8.00 -29.33 14.41
CA TRP A 351 -6.73 -29.34 15.12
C TRP A 351 -6.24 -30.77 15.35
N ILE A 352 -5.07 -31.09 14.79
CA ILE A 352 -4.45 -32.42 14.85
C ILE A 352 -3.18 -32.33 15.69
N THR A 353 -3.01 -33.26 16.63
CA THR A 353 -1.85 -33.26 17.53
C THR A 353 -0.62 -33.85 16.85
N ILE A 354 0.42 -33.04 16.66
CA ILE A 354 1.76 -33.49 16.27
C ILE A 354 2.45 -34.04 17.53
N GLN A 355 2.99 -35.25 17.47
CA GLN A 355 3.66 -35.91 18.61
C GLN A 355 5.09 -35.38 18.83
N LYS A 356 5.24 -34.05 18.92
CA LYS A 356 6.49 -33.34 19.23
C LYS A 356 6.20 -32.14 20.13
N SER A 357 7.12 -31.83 21.03
CA SER A 357 7.04 -30.64 21.87
C SER A 357 7.31 -29.36 21.08
N TRP A 358 6.85 -28.22 21.62
CA TRP A 358 7.22 -26.90 21.11
C TRP A 358 8.74 -26.69 21.11
N GLU A 359 9.44 -27.19 22.11
CA GLU A 359 10.88 -27.13 22.25
C GLU A 359 11.62 -27.83 21.11
N GLU A 360 11.13 -28.98 20.67
CA GLU A 360 11.69 -29.76 19.57
C GLU A 360 11.43 -29.09 18.22
N THR A 361 10.31 -28.37 18.13
CA THR A 361 9.93 -27.69 16.90
C THR A 361 10.46 -26.26 16.83
N LYS A 362 10.72 -25.49 17.90
CA LYS A 362 11.08 -24.06 17.80
C LYS A 362 12.44 -23.81 17.10
N GLY A 363 12.45 -23.06 15.99
CA GLY A 363 13.67 -22.68 15.26
C GLY A 363 13.39 -22.06 13.88
N GLY A 364 13.91 -20.85 13.62
CA GLY A 364 13.45 -19.97 12.53
C GLY A 364 14.31 -19.93 11.27
N ASP A 365 14.72 -21.07 10.72
CA ASP A 365 15.35 -21.12 9.37
C ASP A 365 14.40 -21.81 8.37
N ASN A 366 14.40 -21.36 7.12
CA ASN A 366 13.55 -21.84 6.02
C ASN A 366 13.67 -23.35 5.79
N ALA A 367 14.86 -23.93 6.01
CA ALA A 367 15.07 -25.39 5.92
C ALA A 367 14.12 -26.18 6.85
N LYS A 368 13.76 -25.61 8.01
CA LYS A 368 12.81 -26.21 8.95
C LYS A 368 11.35 -25.97 8.58
N ARG A 369 11.03 -25.06 7.66
CA ARG A 369 9.63 -24.80 7.24
C ARG A 369 9.04 -26.02 6.55
N TRP A 370 9.78 -26.59 5.60
CA TRP A 370 9.37 -27.81 4.91
C TRP A 370 9.18 -28.98 5.89
N GLU A 371 10.11 -29.16 6.83
CA GLU A 371 10.03 -30.22 7.85
C GLU A 371 8.74 -30.11 8.68
N ARG A 372 8.34 -28.91 9.10
CA ARG A 372 7.09 -28.70 9.86
C ARG A 372 5.84 -29.00 9.06
N ILE A 373 5.83 -28.61 7.79
CA ILE A 373 4.72 -28.89 6.89
C ILE A 373 4.61 -30.41 6.73
N GLN A 374 5.73 -31.09 6.47
CA GLN A 374 5.80 -32.54 6.36
C GLN A 374 5.30 -33.23 7.64
N GLU A 375 5.75 -32.80 8.82
CA GLU A 375 5.28 -33.33 10.11
C GLU A 375 3.77 -33.13 10.32
N SER A 376 3.23 -32.02 9.83
CA SER A 376 1.80 -31.74 9.90
C SER A 376 1.01 -32.67 8.97
N ILE A 377 1.55 -32.95 7.77
CA ILE A 377 0.95 -33.91 6.84
C ILE A 377 1.01 -35.33 7.43
N ASP A 378 2.16 -35.77 7.92
CA ASP A 378 2.32 -37.11 8.51
C ASP A 378 1.37 -37.33 9.70
N ALA A 379 1.23 -36.32 10.56
CA ALA A 379 0.29 -36.36 11.69
C ALA A 379 -1.17 -36.39 11.22
N ALA A 380 -1.51 -35.66 10.15
CA ALA A 380 -2.87 -35.65 9.60
C ALA A 380 -3.24 -36.97 8.93
N GLU A 381 -2.32 -37.57 8.16
CA GLU A 381 -2.53 -38.88 7.52
C GLU A 381 -2.64 -40.02 8.54
N ALA A 382 -2.02 -39.88 9.70
CA ALA A 382 -2.14 -40.83 10.82
C ALA A 382 -3.42 -40.61 11.66
N ALA A 383 -4.09 -39.46 11.53
CA ALA A 383 -5.28 -39.12 12.30
C ALA A 383 -6.57 -39.66 11.65
N PRO A 384 -7.64 -39.90 12.44
CA PRO A 384 -8.95 -40.25 11.86
C PRO A 384 -9.56 -39.05 11.12
N GLY A 385 -9.93 -39.22 9.85
CA GLY A 385 -10.71 -38.24 9.08
C GLY A 385 -10.04 -37.75 7.79
N PRO A 386 -8.82 -37.18 7.85
CA PRO A 386 -8.07 -36.81 6.66
C PRO A 386 -7.72 -38.03 5.78
N PRO A 387 -7.60 -37.86 4.45
CA PRO A 387 -7.13 -38.92 3.58
C PRO A 387 -5.62 -39.18 3.77
N ASN A 388 -5.14 -40.34 3.34
CA ASN A 388 -3.75 -40.79 3.48
C ASN A 388 -2.86 -40.44 2.27
N ASN A 389 -3.23 -39.43 1.49
CA ASN A 389 -2.53 -38.99 0.29
C ASN A 389 -2.47 -37.44 0.22
N LEU A 390 -2.39 -36.78 1.37
CA LEU A 390 -2.43 -35.31 1.47
C LEU A 390 -1.26 -34.64 0.72
N GLN A 391 -0.15 -35.35 0.55
CA GLN A 391 1.00 -34.92 -0.25
C GLN A 391 0.67 -34.59 -1.71
N ASP A 392 -0.36 -35.20 -2.30
CA ASP A 392 -0.79 -34.95 -3.68
C ASP A 392 -1.57 -33.62 -3.83
N HIS A 393 -1.87 -32.97 -2.70
CA HIS A 393 -2.67 -31.75 -2.64
C HIS A 393 -1.83 -30.55 -2.19
N ARG A 394 -2.37 -29.34 -2.37
CA ARG A 394 -1.80 -28.12 -1.80
C ARG A 394 -2.28 -27.97 -0.36
N ILE A 395 -1.36 -27.92 0.59
CA ILE A 395 -1.66 -27.95 2.02
C ILE A 395 -1.36 -26.60 2.66
N ILE A 396 -2.29 -26.13 3.50
CA ILE A 396 -2.08 -25.03 4.45
C ILE A 396 -2.02 -25.65 5.85
N ALA A 397 -0.82 -25.71 6.43
CA ALA A 397 -0.60 -26.18 7.79
C ALA A 397 -0.65 -24.99 8.76
N ILE A 398 -1.60 -25.00 9.71
CA ILE A 398 -1.76 -23.91 10.68
C ILE A 398 -1.33 -24.37 12.07
N HIS A 399 -0.26 -23.78 12.61
CA HIS A 399 0.25 -24.10 13.94
C HIS A 399 -0.36 -23.19 15.00
N SER A 400 -0.64 -23.71 16.20
CA SER A 400 -1.27 -22.94 17.30
C SER A 400 -0.34 -21.89 17.92
N GLU A 401 0.96 -22.15 17.90
CA GLU A 401 2.04 -21.24 18.30
C GLU A 401 2.89 -20.85 17.07
N PRO A 402 3.62 -19.71 17.08
CA PRO A 402 4.31 -19.20 15.89
C PRO A 402 5.77 -19.65 15.79
N PRO A 403 6.12 -20.70 15.02
CA PRO A 403 7.52 -21.03 14.79
C PRO A 403 8.16 -20.24 13.64
N ASP A 404 7.36 -19.98 12.60
CA ASP A 404 7.70 -19.44 11.29
C ASP A 404 6.39 -19.33 10.47
N SER A 405 6.39 -18.64 9.33
CA SER A 405 5.25 -18.53 8.41
C SER A 405 5.75 -18.32 6.97
N GLY A 406 5.10 -18.93 6.00
CA GLY A 406 5.34 -18.67 4.58
C GLY A 406 5.10 -19.89 3.70
N ALA A 407 5.28 -19.72 2.40
CA ALA A 407 5.29 -20.81 1.43
C ALA A 407 6.60 -21.61 1.50
N SER A 408 6.51 -22.91 1.20
CA SER A 408 7.64 -23.80 0.94
C SER A 408 7.18 -24.96 0.07
N GLY A 409 7.86 -25.17 -1.07
CA GLY A 409 7.39 -26.09 -2.09
C GLY A 409 6.00 -25.68 -2.59
N LYS A 410 5.04 -26.60 -2.59
CA LYS A 410 3.64 -26.34 -2.99
C LYS A 410 2.69 -26.17 -1.80
N HIS A 411 3.21 -25.75 -0.64
CA HIS A 411 2.50 -25.75 0.63
C HIS A 411 2.78 -24.48 1.43
N ILE A 412 1.93 -24.20 2.41
CA ILE A 412 1.96 -22.99 3.23
C ILE A 412 2.01 -23.37 4.71
N LEU A 413 2.88 -22.72 5.46
CA LEU A 413 2.88 -22.73 6.92
C LEU A 413 2.31 -21.41 7.43
N ALA A 414 1.30 -21.47 8.30
CA ALA A 414 0.63 -20.31 8.87
C ALA A 414 0.46 -20.43 10.39
N HIS A 415 0.11 -19.32 11.03
CA HIS A 415 -0.21 -19.31 12.46
C HIS A 415 -1.18 -18.17 12.83
N PRO A 416 -2.00 -18.33 13.87
CA PRO A 416 -3.12 -17.44 14.20
C PRO A 416 -2.69 -16.10 14.83
N LYS A 417 -1.40 -15.91 15.12
CA LYS A 417 -0.89 -14.69 15.78
C LYS A 417 -0.53 -13.59 14.77
N GLY A 418 -1.01 -12.37 15.02
CA GLY A 418 -0.69 -11.19 14.21
C GLY A 418 -1.30 -11.23 12.80
N SER A 419 -0.69 -10.52 11.85
CA SER A 419 -1.17 -10.43 10.46
C SER A 419 -0.91 -11.70 9.63
N ARG A 420 -0.22 -12.72 10.17
CA ARG A 420 0.14 -13.99 9.51
C ARG A 420 -0.99 -15.04 9.46
N SER A 421 -2.22 -14.60 9.68
CA SER A 421 -3.46 -15.37 9.49
C SER A 421 -4.55 -14.51 8.85
N SER A 422 -4.13 -13.48 8.11
CA SER A 422 -5.03 -12.56 7.43
C SER A 422 -5.34 -12.99 6.00
N VAL A 423 -6.41 -12.44 5.40
CA VAL A 423 -6.70 -12.61 3.98
C VAL A 423 -5.49 -12.21 3.15
N THR A 424 -4.91 -11.03 3.42
CA THR A 424 -3.68 -10.56 2.76
C THR A 424 -2.53 -11.57 2.84
N PHE A 425 -2.31 -12.17 4.02
CA PHE A 425 -1.26 -13.19 4.18
C PHE A 425 -1.57 -14.43 3.34
N PHE A 426 -2.76 -15.01 3.49
CA PHE A 426 -3.09 -16.24 2.78
C PHE A 426 -3.07 -16.05 1.27
N THR A 427 -3.56 -14.91 0.76
CA THR A 427 -3.56 -14.64 -0.68
C THR A 427 -2.16 -14.37 -1.22
N HIS A 428 -1.28 -13.74 -0.43
CA HIS A 428 0.14 -13.62 -0.77
C HIS A 428 0.81 -15.00 -0.88
N GLU A 429 0.73 -15.82 0.18
CA GLU A 429 1.40 -17.13 0.20
C GLU A 429 0.81 -18.11 -0.81
N MET A 430 -0.50 -18.05 -1.08
CA MET A 430 -1.15 -18.88 -2.09
C MET A 430 -0.70 -18.50 -3.52
N ALA A 431 -0.35 -17.24 -3.77
CA ALA A 431 0.17 -16.82 -5.07
C ALA A 431 1.49 -17.54 -5.42
N HIS A 432 2.41 -17.70 -4.44
CA HIS A 432 3.63 -18.49 -4.60
C HIS A 432 3.38 -19.96 -4.93
N VAL A 433 2.25 -20.50 -4.45
CA VAL A 433 1.90 -21.89 -4.69
C VAL A 433 1.27 -22.06 -6.07
N PHE A 434 0.57 -21.06 -6.62
CA PHE A 434 0.04 -21.09 -7.99
C PHE A 434 1.15 -21.21 -9.04
N GLU A 435 0.79 -21.80 -10.18
CA GLU A 435 1.72 -22.38 -11.18
C GLU A 435 2.94 -21.50 -11.42
N ASP A 436 4.12 -22.08 -11.17
CA ASP A 436 5.48 -21.53 -11.41
C ASP A 436 5.96 -20.33 -10.56
N ASP A 437 5.40 -20.14 -9.36
CA ASP A 437 5.89 -19.21 -8.31
C ASP A 437 5.89 -17.74 -8.76
N VAL A 438 4.76 -17.04 -8.52
CA VAL A 438 4.69 -15.60 -8.75
C VAL A 438 5.76 -14.90 -7.90
N PRO A 439 6.72 -14.16 -8.49
CA PRO A 439 7.81 -13.54 -7.76
C PRO A 439 7.33 -12.41 -6.84
N HIS A 440 8.07 -12.16 -5.76
CA HIS A 440 7.85 -10.97 -4.92
C HIS A 440 7.98 -9.68 -5.73
N SER A 441 7.19 -8.66 -5.36
CA SER A 441 7.29 -7.31 -5.91
C SER A 441 8.00 -6.35 -4.96
N GLY A 442 8.66 -5.35 -5.54
CA GLY A 442 9.36 -4.30 -4.80
C GLY A 442 9.51 -3.01 -5.62
N SER A 443 10.04 -1.94 -5.03
CA SER A 443 10.32 -0.65 -5.66
C SER A 443 11.82 -0.40 -5.88
N ASN A 444 12.70 -1.20 -5.27
CA ASN A 444 14.16 -1.11 -5.41
C ASN A 444 14.84 -2.47 -5.64
N PHE A 445 16.12 -2.44 -6.04
CA PHE A 445 16.93 -3.65 -6.16
C PHE A 445 17.09 -4.40 -4.83
N GLU A 446 16.98 -3.72 -3.68
CA GLU A 446 16.85 -4.33 -2.34
C GLU A 446 16.28 -3.27 -1.38
N PRO A 447 15.46 -3.63 -0.37
CA PRO A 447 14.98 -4.99 -0.07
C PRO A 447 13.72 -5.37 -0.86
N ALA A 448 13.45 -6.68 -1.02
CA ALA A 448 12.13 -7.18 -1.43
C ALA A 448 11.02 -6.70 -0.47
N TYR A 449 9.77 -6.64 -0.92
CA TYR A 449 8.58 -6.25 -0.14
C TYR A 449 8.38 -4.75 0.13
N ASP A 450 8.68 -3.90 -0.85
CA ASP A 450 8.53 -2.44 -0.80
C ASP A 450 7.63 -1.84 -1.91
N ASP A 451 6.81 -2.65 -2.58
CA ASP A 451 5.70 -2.23 -3.44
C ASP A 451 4.36 -2.32 -2.67
N PRO A 452 3.93 -1.25 -1.97
CA PRO A 452 2.72 -1.33 -1.15
C PRO A 452 1.42 -1.49 -1.95
N TRP A 453 1.47 -1.45 -3.29
CA TRP A 453 0.30 -1.54 -4.17
C TRP A 453 -0.01 -2.95 -4.66
N ASP A 454 0.89 -3.89 -4.41
CA ASP A 454 0.77 -5.27 -4.90
C ASP A 454 0.80 -6.29 -3.77
N ILE A 455 -0.07 -7.28 -3.85
CA ILE A 455 -0.16 -8.36 -2.87
C ILE A 455 1.17 -9.14 -2.73
N MET A 456 2.00 -9.19 -3.78
CA MET A 456 3.30 -9.89 -3.75
C MET A 456 4.39 -9.14 -2.98
N SER A 457 4.06 -8.00 -2.39
CA SER A 457 4.88 -7.28 -1.41
C SER A 457 4.56 -7.66 0.05
N ALA A 458 3.85 -8.78 0.23
CA ALA A 458 3.54 -9.40 1.51
C ALA A 458 2.79 -8.46 2.47
N LEU A 459 3.17 -8.47 3.76
CA LEU A 459 2.43 -7.78 4.82
C LEU A 459 2.69 -6.26 4.86
N ASN A 460 3.56 -5.72 4.00
CA ASN A 460 3.89 -4.30 3.93
C ASN A 460 3.13 -3.58 2.80
N VAL A 461 1.80 -3.77 2.79
CA VAL A 461 0.94 -3.33 1.68
C VAL A 461 -0.27 -2.52 2.15
N TYR A 462 -0.88 -1.77 1.24
CA TYR A 462 -2.10 -1.03 1.49
C TYR A 462 -3.28 -1.97 1.72
N THR A 463 -3.83 -1.93 2.93
CA THR A 463 -4.89 -2.84 3.37
C THR A 463 -6.09 -2.08 3.92
N PHE A 464 -7.26 -2.72 3.89
CA PHE A 464 -8.49 -2.24 4.51
C PHE A 464 -9.04 -3.26 5.52
N ASP A 465 -10.09 -2.88 6.26
CA ASP A 465 -10.86 -3.76 7.18
C ASP A 465 -10.05 -4.53 8.24
N ARG A 466 -8.99 -3.93 8.79
CA ARG A 466 -8.05 -4.56 9.74
C ARG A 466 -8.69 -5.18 10.99
N GLY A 467 -9.88 -4.73 11.39
CA GLY A 467 -10.64 -5.20 12.56
C GLY A 467 -11.72 -6.25 12.27
N GLN A 468 -11.91 -6.66 11.02
CA GLN A 468 -12.97 -7.60 10.61
C GLN A 468 -12.46 -9.07 10.58
N PRO A 469 -13.35 -10.07 10.50
CA PRO A 469 -12.97 -11.47 10.31
C PRO A 469 -12.00 -11.64 9.12
N GLY A 470 -10.94 -12.42 9.32
CA GLY A 470 -9.85 -12.57 8.35
C GLY A 470 -8.81 -11.44 8.35
N GLY A 471 -8.87 -10.46 9.27
CA GLY A 471 -7.85 -9.43 9.43
C GLY A 471 -7.69 -8.51 8.20
N PRO A 472 -6.50 -7.91 7.99
CA PRO A 472 -6.22 -7.07 6.83
C PRO A 472 -6.56 -7.74 5.49
N LYS A 473 -7.09 -6.93 4.56
CA LYS A 473 -7.53 -7.34 3.22
C LYS A 473 -6.92 -6.45 2.16
N GLY A 474 -6.60 -7.02 1.00
CA GLY A 474 -5.98 -6.31 -0.13
C GLY A 474 -4.46 -6.11 0.01
N PRO A 475 -3.83 -5.38 -0.93
CA PRO A 475 -4.40 -4.89 -2.19
C PRO A 475 -4.64 -6.04 -3.17
N GLY A 476 -5.17 -5.76 -4.36
CA GLY A 476 -5.18 -6.75 -5.45
C GLY A 476 -3.78 -7.02 -6.01
N MET A 477 -3.66 -8.07 -6.82
CA MET A 477 -2.42 -8.41 -7.54
C MET A 477 -2.10 -7.42 -8.67
N ASN A 478 -0.83 -7.13 -8.92
CA ASN A 478 -0.39 -6.28 -10.04
C ASN A 478 -0.62 -6.92 -11.43
N ALA A 479 -0.48 -6.12 -12.48
CA ALA A 479 -0.67 -6.53 -13.87
C ALA A 479 0.23 -7.70 -14.29
N TYR A 480 1.48 -7.75 -13.81
CA TYR A 480 2.37 -8.87 -14.11
C TYR A 480 1.79 -10.17 -13.56
N GLY A 481 1.44 -10.24 -12.27
CA GLY A 481 0.96 -11.49 -11.65
C GLY A 481 -0.34 -11.99 -12.28
N VAL A 482 -1.26 -11.07 -12.61
CA VAL A 482 -2.50 -11.42 -13.31
C VAL A 482 -2.23 -11.88 -14.75
N TYR A 483 -1.23 -11.31 -15.43
CA TYR A 483 -0.79 -11.74 -16.76
C TYR A 483 -0.14 -13.13 -16.73
N ASP A 484 0.78 -13.34 -15.81
CA ASP A 484 1.60 -14.56 -15.67
C ASP A 484 0.73 -15.78 -15.36
N LEU A 485 -0.29 -15.60 -14.50
CA LEU A 485 -1.29 -16.63 -14.19
C LEU A 485 -2.32 -16.85 -15.32
N GLY A 486 -2.22 -16.12 -16.44
CA GLY A 486 -3.10 -16.27 -17.60
C GLY A 486 -4.53 -15.74 -17.39
N TRP A 487 -4.71 -14.76 -16.49
CA TRP A 487 -6.03 -14.22 -16.13
C TRP A 487 -6.44 -12.96 -16.90
N LEU A 488 -5.61 -12.50 -17.84
CA LEU A 488 -5.96 -11.44 -18.80
C LEU A 488 -6.43 -12.04 -20.13
N THR A 489 -7.48 -11.47 -20.71
CA THR A 489 -7.95 -11.80 -22.06
C THR A 489 -7.46 -10.77 -23.09
N SER A 490 -7.54 -11.06 -24.39
CA SER A 490 -7.09 -10.13 -25.45
C SER A 490 -7.74 -8.73 -25.39
N PRO A 491 -9.04 -8.57 -25.03
CA PRO A 491 -9.60 -7.24 -24.77
C PRO A 491 -8.98 -6.48 -23.60
N ASN A 492 -8.43 -7.19 -22.60
CA ASN A 492 -7.86 -6.60 -21.40
C ASN A 492 -6.39 -6.19 -21.55
N LEU A 493 -5.69 -6.73 -22.54
CA LEU A 493 -4.26 -6.56 -22.71
C LEU A 493 -3.94 -6.01 -24.10
N LYS A 494 -3.21 -4.90 -24.15
CA LYS A 494 -2.63 -4.39 -25.40
C LYS A 494 -1.11 -4.47 -25.32
N MET A 495 -0.52 -5.29 -26.19
CA MET A 495 0.94 -5.41 -26.32
C MET A 495 1.46 -4.37 -27.31
N LEU A 496 2.50 -3.65 -26.89
CA LEU A 496 3.14 -2.57 -27.61
C LEU A 496 4.60 -2.93 -27.84
N ASN A 497 5.05 -2.92 -29.09
CA ASN A 497 6.44 -3.18 -29.44
C ASN A 497 7.12 -1.89 -29.86
N SER A 498 8.20 -1.51 -29.18
CA SER A 498 9.09 -0.45 -29.66
C SER A 498 10.12 -1.05 -30.64
N SER A 499 9.67 -1.36 -31.87
CA SER A 499 10.63 -1.63 -32.95
C SER A 499 11.38 -0.33 -33.29
N GLN A 500 12.64 -0.43 -33.72
CA GLN A 500 13.55 0.74 -33.83
C GLN A 500 13.08 1.84 -34.79
N ASP A 501 12.11 1.56 -35.67
CA ASP A 501 11.65 2.47 -36.73
C ASP A 501 10.14 2.80 -36.71
N GLU A 502 9.34 2.14 -35.86
CA GLU A 502 7.93 2.51 -35.72
C GLU A 502 7.78 3.53 -34.60
N THR A 503 7.16 4.67 -34.92
CA THR A 503 6.79 5.64 -33.90
C THR A 503 5.72 5.01 -33.01
N LEU A 504 6.13 4.47 -31.85
CA LEU A 504 5.21 3.99 -30.84
C LEU A 504 4.50 5.22 -30.26
N ASN A 505 3.32 5.56 -30.78
CA ASN A 505 2.45 6.58 -30.21
C ASN A 505 1.10 5.93 -29.94
N ILE A 506 0.85 5.61 -28.68
CA ILE A 506 -0.44 5.06 -28.29
C ILE A 506 -1.01 5.91 -27.17
N GLU A 507 -2.12 6.54 -27.52
CA GLU A 507 -3.01 7.24 -26.61
C GLU A 507 -4.31 6.45 -26.50
N GLY A 508 -4.83 6.33 -25.28
CA GLY A 508 -6.14 5.72 -25.09
C GLY A 508 -6.53 5.56 -23.63
N PRO A 509 -7.84 5.38 -23.38
CA PRO A 509 -8.35 5.10 -22.05
C PRO A 509 -7.96 3.68 -21.61
N ILE A 510 -7.36 3.57 -20.44
CA ILE A 510 -7.17 2.31 -19.70
C ILE A 510 -8.14 2.30 -18.52
N LYS A 511 -8.82 1.16 -18.31
CA LYS A 511 -9.73 0.95 -17.17
C LYS A 511 -8.98 0.40 -15.96
N SER A 512 -9.50 0.65 -14.76
CA SER A 512 -8.82 0.18 -13.55
C SER A 512 -8.76 -1.34 -13.47
N LEU A 513 -7.58 -1.87 -13.14
CA LEU A 513 -7.38 -3.29 -12.89
C LEU A 513 -8.16 -3.79 -11.68
N SER A 514 -8.44 -2.90 -10.73
CA SER A 514 -9.23 -3.12 -9.51
C SER A 514 -10.71 -3.45 -9.79
N GLN A 515 -11.20 -3.18 -11.00
CA GLN A 515 -12.57 -3.41 -11.41
C GLN A 515 -12.71 -4.68 -12.26
N PRO A 516 -13.73 -5.52 -12.01
CA PRO A 516 -14.03 -6.65 -12.88
C PRO A 516 -14.53 -6.13 -14.23
N ASN A 517 -13.75 -6.35 -15.29
CA ASN A 517 -14.11 -5.95 -16.64
C ASN A 517 -13.50 -6.91 -17.66
N GLU A 518 -14.35 -7.55 -18.47
CA GLU A 518 -13.91 -8.56 -19.45
C GLU A 518 -13.77 -8.01 -20.87
N SER A 519 -14.22 -6.77 -21.12
CA SER A 519 -14.40 -6.25 -22.48
C SER A 519 -13.59 -5.00 -22.81
N GLN A 520 -12.87 -4.45 -21.83
CA GLN A 520 -12.10 -3.21 -21.98
C GLN A 520 -10.63 -3.42 -21.61
N LEU A 521 -9.79 -2.53 -22.15
CA LEU A 521 -8.35 -2.52 -21.91
C LEU A 521 -8.05 -2.18 -20.45
N LEU A 522 -7.32 -3.07 -19.77
CA LEU A 522 -6.91 -2.93 -18.36
C LEU A 522 -5.41 -2.72 -18.21
N VAL A 523 -4.63 -3.26 -19.15
CA VAL A 523 -3.17 -3.36 -19.02
C VAL A 523 -2.51 -3.05 -20.37
N LEU A 524 -1.50 -2.19 -20.35
CA LEU A 524 -0.53 -2.07 -21.45
C LEU A 524 0.72 -2.87 -21.10
N LEU A 525 1.15 -3.74 -22.01
CA LEU A 525 2.46 -4.39 -21.96
C LEU A 525 3.34 -3.72 -23.00
N VAL A 526 4.44 -3.10 -22.58
CA VAL A 526 5.33 -2.32 -23.43
C VAL A 526 6.69 -2.99 -23.51
N TRP A 527 7.02 -3.59 -24.65
CA TRP A 527 8.35 -4.10 -24.94
C TRP A 527 9.28 -2.93 -25.23
N ALA A 528 10.36 -2.85 -24.46
CA ALA A 528 11.51 -2.02 -24.78
C ALA A 528 12.19 -2.55 -26.07
N SER A 529 12.97 -1.73 -26.75
CA SER A 529 13.64 -2.11 -28.02
C SER A 529 14.76 -3.16 -27.83
N ARG A 530 14.78 -3.88 -26.70
CA ARG A 530 15.72 -4.93 -26.30
C ARG A 530 14.98 -6.05 -25.55
N ASP A 531 15.51 -7.25 -25.67
CA ASP A 531 14.88 -8.49 -25.17
C ASP A 531 15.10 -8.77 -23.66
N ASP A 532 15.61 -7.82 -22.87
CA ASP A 532 16.03 -8.04 -21.47
C ASP A 532 15.07 -7.47 -20.40
N TYR A 533 14.08 -6.65 -20.77
CA TYR A 533 12.99 -6.22 -19.88
C TYR A 533 11.80 -5.62 -20.65
N TYR A 534 10.67 -5.51 -19.96
CA TYR A 534 9.46 -4.86 -20.45
C TYR A 534 8.70 -4.18 -19.32
N TYR A 535 7.70 -3.37 -19.66
CA TYR A 535 6.87 -2.64 -18.69
C TYR A 535 5.42 -3.08 -18.74
N PHE A 536 4.79 -3.12 -17.56
CA PHE A 536 3.35 -3.10 -17.43
C PHE A 536 2.88 -1.72 -16.99
N VAL A 537 1.78 -1.25 -17.57
CA VAL A 537 1.09 -0.03 -17.15
C VAL A 537 -0.34 -0.40 -16.77
N GLU A 538 -0.75 -0.03 -15.57
CA GLU A 538 -2.08 -0.32 -15.01
C GLU A 538 -2.65 0.89 -14.26
N LEU A 539 -3.97 0.96 -14.15
CA LEU A 539 -4.67 1.92 -13.30
C LEU A 539 -5.23 1.23 -12.07
N ARG A 540 -4.99 1.78 -10.88
CA ARG A 540 -5.60 1.35 -9.62
C ARG A 540 -6.54 2.41 -9.08
N THR A 541 -7.71 2.02 -8.61
CA THR A 541 -8.71 2.90 -7.96
C THR A 541 -9.05 2.43 -6.56
N LYS A 542 -9.62 3.32 -5.74
CA LYS A 542 -9.97 3.03 -4.33
C LYS A 542 -11.25 2.20 -4.21
N ASP A 543 -11.31 1.08 -4.89
CA ASP A 543 -12.47 0.19 -4.97
C ASP A 543 -12.05 -1.28 -4.87
N SER A 544 -13.03 -2.17 -4.72
CA SER A 544 -12.81 -3.62 -4.60
C SER A 544 -11.71 -3.97 -3.58
N TRP A 545 -10.69 -4.73 -3.99
CA TRP A 545 -9.58 -5.14 -3.15
C TRP A 545 -8.53 -4.05 -2.90
N ASP A 546 -8.68 -2.88 -3.54
CA ASP A 546 -7.75 -1.75 -3.47
C ASP A 546 -8.28 -0.56 -2.68
N ARG A 547 -9.39 -0.71 -1.95
CA ARG A 547 -9.95 0.38 -1.11
C ARG A 547 -8.97 0.93 -0.07
N GLY A 548 -7.95 0.16 0.30
CA GLY A 548 -6.89 0.57 1.21
C GLY A 548 -5.85 1.53 0.60
N ILE A 549 -5.77 1.66 -0.73
CA ILE A 549 -4.76 2.51 -1.39
C ILE A 549 -5.02 4.01 -1.11
N PRO A 550 -3.97 4.86 -1.12
CA PRO A 550 -4.12 6.27 -0.76
C PRO A 550 -4.99 7.06 -1.75
N SER A 551 -4.80 6.84 -3.05
CA SER A 551 -5.50 7.53 -4.15
C SER A 551 -5.53 6.66 -5.41
N ALA A 552 -6.42 6.99 -6.36
CA ALA A 552 -6.34 6.43 -7.70
C ALA A 552 -4.99 6.83 -8.34
N THR A 553 -4.32 5.87 -8.98
CA THR A 553 -3.00 6.11 -9.57
C THR A 553 -2.73 5.18 -10.75
N THR A 554 -1.90 5.63 -11.69
CA THR A 554 -1.30 4.75 -12.68
C THR A 554 -0.02 4.18 -12.09
N LEU A 555 0.16 2.86 -12.18
CA LEU A 555 1.38 2.19 -11.78
C LEU A 555 2.13 1.71 -13.03
N ILE A 556 3.46 1.81 -12.99
CA ILE A 556 4.35 1.30 -14.02
C ILE A 556 5.26 0.27 -13.35
N HIS A 557 5.13 -0.99 -13.73
CA HIS A 557 5.98 -2.08 -13.24
C HIS A 557 7.00 -2.48 -14.31
N LYS A 558 8.29 -2.42 -13.98
CA LYS A 558 9.37 -2.94 -14.83
C LYS A 558 9.64 -4.40 -14.49
N VAL A 559 9.60 -5.26 -15.50
CA VAL A 559 9.84 -6.71 -15.37
C VAL A 559 11.16 -7.06 -16.02
N LEU A 560 12.12 -7.53 -15.22
CA LEU A 560 13.46 -7.88 -15.68
C LEU A 560 13.51 -9.35 -16.13
N ILE A 561 13.99 -9.62 -17.33
CA ILE A 561 14.16 -10.99 -17.87
C ILE A 561 15.59 -11.46 -17.59
N ARG A 562 15.76 -12.64 -16.98
CA ARG A 562 17.03 -13.36 -16.88
C ARG A 562 16.83 -14.82 -17.27
N ASP A 563 17.73 -15.38 -18.07
CA ASP A 563 17.66 -16.78 -18.54
C ASP A 563 16.27 -17.18 -19.10
N SER A 564 15.65 -16.27 -19.85
CA SER A 564 14.30 -16.40 -20.44
C SER A 564 13.13 -16.44 -19.44
N HIS A 565 13.36 -16.09 -18.17
CA HIS A 565 12.32 -16.05 -17.13
C HIS A 565 12.26 -14.67 -16.44
N PRO A 566 11.07 -14.20 -16.02
CA PRO A 566 10.93 -13.01 -15.20
C PRO A 566 11.67 -13.21 -13.88
N SER A 567 12.62 -12.35 -13.59
CA SER A 567 13.46 -12.45 -12.38
C SER A 567 12.92 -11.61 -11.23
N ARG A 568 12.31 -10.45 -11.52
CA ARG A 568 11.74 -9.49 -10.54
C ARG A 568 10.73 -8.54 -11.20
N VAL A 569 9.77 -8.05 -10.39
CA VAL A 569 8.81 -7.00 -10.74
C VAL A 569 9.09 -5.76 -9.88
N LEU A 570 9.46 -4.65 -10.52
CA LEU A 570 9.84 -3.41 -9.86
C LEU A 570 8.81 -2.30 -10.10
N LEU A 571 8.22 -1.74 -9.05
CA LEU A 571 7.44 -0.51 -9.12
C LEU A 571 8.36 0.65 -9.50
N TRP A 572 8.23 1.12 -10.73
CA TRP A 572 9.08 2.15 -11.31
C TRP A 572 8.59 3.57 -10.98
N ASP A 573 7.28 3.77 -10.80
CA ASP A 573 6.70 5.01 -10.28
C ASP A 573 5.31 4.82 -9.65
N ASP A 574 5.01 5.64 -8.64
CA ASP A 574 3.80 5.56 -7.82
C ASP A 574 3.02 6.87 -7.66
N ARG A 575 3.49 8.00 -8.24
CA ARG A 575 3.02 9.34 -7.86
C ARG A 575 2.68 10.30 -9.01
N SER A 576 1.36 10.47 -9.16
CA SER A 576 0.58 11.62 -9.68
C SER A 576 0.47 11.79 -11.21
N PRO A 577 -0.70 12.24 -11.71
CA PRO A 577 -0.85 12.67 -13.10
C PRO A 577 0.13 13.81 -13.42
N LYS A 578 0.69 13.81 -14.65
CA LYS A 578 1.67 14.77 -15.20
C LYS A 578 3.17 14.52 -14.92
N LYS A 579 3.57 13.39 -14.34
CA LYS A 579 4.99 12.98 -14.41
C LYS A 579 5.28 12.21 -15.69
N TYR A 580 6.32 12.67 -16.38
CA TYR A 580 6.85 12.06 -17.60
C TYR A 580 7.93 11.05 -17.20
N HIS A 581 7.72 9.75 -17.48
CA HIS A 581 8.73 8.72 -17.26
C HIS A 581 9.38 8.36 -18.57
N PHE A 582 10.72 8.43 -18.62
CA PHE A 582 11.49 8.04 -19.78
C PHE A 582 12.60 7.12 -19.34
N ASP A 583 12.68 5.98 -20.01
CA ASP A 583 13.88 5.16 -19.95
C ASP A 583 14.77 5.57 -21.14
N ASP A 584 15.82 6.35 -20.84
CA ASP A 584 16.78 6.81 -21.86
C ASP A 584 17.43 5.64 -22.61
N TYR A 585 17.50 4.46 -22.00
CA TYR A 585 18.12 3.27 -22.57
C TYR A 585 17.16 2.51 -23.50
N ALA A 586 15.86 2.43 -23.15
CA ALA A 586 14.82 1.81 -23.99
C ALA A 586 14.25 2.74 -25.07
N ARG A 587 14.53 4.05 -24.99
CA ARG A 587 13.90 5.12 -25.81
C ARG A 587 12.37 5.14 -25.70
N VAL A 588 11.80 4.64 -24.61
CA VAL A 588 10.35 4.62 -24.36
C VAL A 588 10.00 5.60 -23.25
N GLY A 589 8.99 6.43 -23.52
CA GLY A 589 8.34 7.30 -22.56
C GLY A 589 6.93 6.82 -22.24
N ILE A 590 6.57 6.82 -20.96
CA ILE A 590 5.23 6.48 -20.47
C ILE A 590 4.74 7.66 -19.64
N THR A 591 3.54 8.15 -19.91
CA THR A 591 2.99 9.33 -19.23
C THR A 591 1.51 9.22 -19.01
N THR A 592 1.08 9.42 -17.77
CA THR A 592 -0.33 9.59 -17.43
C THR A 592 -0.77 11.02 -17.72
N ARG A 593 -1.61 11.20 -18.75
CA ARG A 593 -2.16 12.50 -19.17
C ARG A 593 -3.29 12.95 -18.26
N SER A 594 -4.19 12.03 -17.93
CA SER A 594 -5.35 12.29 -17.07
C SER A 594 -5.78 11.01 -16.34
N ILE A 595 -6.42 11.19 -15.18
CA ILE A 595 -7.10 10.13 -14.42
C ILE A 595 -8.50 10.66 -14.10
N ASP A 596 -9.53 9.93 -14.53
CA ASP A 596 -10.91 10.07 -14.05
C ASP A 596 -11.19 8.95 -13.05
N SER A 597 -11.03 9.26 -11.77
CA SER A 597 -11.23 8.29 -10.69
C SER A 597 -12.69 7.84 -10.53
N ASN A 598 -13.66 8.63 -11.02
CA ASN A 598 -15.08 8.26 -10.93
C ASN A 598 -15.46 7.27 -12.04
N ALA A 599 -14.92 7.48 -13.24
CA ALA A 599 -15.09 6.57 -14.36
C ALA A 599 -14.18 5.33 -14.26
N GLY A 600 -13.18 5.35 -13.38
CA GLY A 600 -12.15 4.31 -13.31
C GLY A 600 -11.30 4.25 -14.57
N GLU A 601 -11.03 5.41 -15.18
CA GLU A 601 -10.32 5.53 -16.46
C GLU A 601 -9.08 6.42 -16.32
N ALA A 602 -8.04 6.13 -17.09
CA ALA A 602 -6.89 7.01 -17.26
C ALA A 602 -6.50 7.10 -18.73
N THR A 603 -6.06 8.27 -19.17
CA THR A 603 -5.48 8.44 -20.51
C THR A 603 -3.97 8.32 -20.40
N ILE A 604 -3.41 7.28 -21.01
CA ILE A 604 -1.97 7.02 -21.01
C ILE A 604 -1.41 7.33 -22.38
N TYR A 605 -0.29 8.05 -22.41
CA TYR A 605 0.56 8.20 -23.58
C TYR A 605 1.77 7.27 -23.44
N VAL A 606 2.01 6.44 -24.44
CA VAL A 606 3.25 5.67 -24.60
C VAL A 606 3.92 6.12 -25.90
N GLY A 607 5.15 6.64 -25.79
CA GLY A 607 5.98 6.99 -26.94
C GLY A 607 7.33 7.64 -26.63
N MET A 608 8.12 7.93 -27.67
CA MET A 608 9.51 8.45 -27.52
C MET A 608 9.56 9.81 -26.80
N LYS A 609 10.76 10.22 -26.34
CA LYS A 609 11.00 11.48 -25.62
C LYS A 609 10.32 12.67 -26.32
N PRO A 610 9.45 13.43 -25.63
CA PRO A 610 9.04 14.71 -26.12
C PRO A 610 10.30 15.58 -26.12
N GLY A 611 10.78 15.90 -27.33
CA GLY A 611 11.78 16.93 -27.61
C GLY A 611 11.18 17.97 -28.55
N ASN A 612 11.42 19.24 -28.28
CA ASN A 612 11.10 20.34 -29.19
C ASN A 612 12.25 20.61 -30.16
N VAL A 613 13.30 19.79 -30.14
CA VAL A 613 14.40 19.82 -31.10
C VAL A 613 14.66 18.42 -31.62
N ARG A 614 14.86 18.29 -32.92
CA ARG A 614 15.28 17.05 -33.58
C ARG A 614 16.35 17.34 -34.61
N ILE A 615 17.32 16.45 -34.72
CA ILE A 615 18.30 16.46 -35.80
C ILE A 615 18.19 15.14 -36.54
N HIS A 616 17.97 15.22 -37.85
CA HIS A 616 17.96 14.07 -38.74
C HIS A 616 19.17 14.10 -39.66
N GLN A 617 19.74 12.93 -39.92
CA GLN A 617 20.69 12.78 -41.01
C GLN A 617 19.92 12.72 -42.35
N LEU A 618 20.51 13.22 -43.42
CA LEU A 618 19.99 13.15 -44.80
C LEU A 618 20.92 12.22 -45.61
N PRO A 619 20.83 10.89 -45.39
CA PRO A 619 21.92 9.96 -45.69
C PRO A 619 22.17 9.73 -47.18
N ASP A 620 21.13 9.69 -48.03
CA ASP A 620 21.25 9.60 -49.49
C ASP A 620 19.88 9.90 -50.14
N ALA A 621 19.90 10.58 -51.30
CA ALA A 621 18.76 10.84 -52.20
C ALA A 621 17.46 11.41 -51.55
N GLY A 622 17.42 12.73 -51.29
CA GLY A 622 16.16 13.49 -51.16
C GLY A 622 15.19 12.98 -50.08
N ARG A 623 15.69 12.39 -49.01
CA ARG A 623 14.87 11.82 -47.93
C ARG A 623 15.42 12.20 -46.57
N VAL A 624 14.52 12.47 -45.63
CA VAL A 624 14.87 12.56 -44.22
C VAL A 624 15.14 11.17 -43.67
N GLY A 625 16.37 10.94 -43.19
CA GLY A 625 16.81 9.69 -42.58
C GLY A 625 16.51 9.59 -41.08
N GLY A 626 17.32 8.76 -40.41
CA GLY A 626 17.23 8.52 -38.98
C GLY A 626 17.46 9.79 -38.17
N GLU A 627 16.78 9.88 -37.03
CA GLU A 627 17.06 10.92 -36.03
C GLU A 627 18.37 10.58 -35.31
N ILE A 628 19.30 11.54 -35.29
CA ILE A 628 20.62 11.39 -34.67
C ILE A 628 20.76 12.18 -33.37
N ASP A 629 19.95 13.22 -33.17
CA ASP A 629 19.90 13.97 -31.91
C ASP A 629 18.47 14.42 -31.59
N ARG A 630 18.14 14.49 -30.30
CA ARG A 630 16.88 14.98 -29.78
C ARG A 630 17.10 15.73 -28.49
N ARG A 631 16.67 16.99 -28.45
CA ARG A 631 16.82 17.85 -27.27
C ARG A 631 15.47 18.43 -26.82
N LYS A 632 15.43 18.80 -25.55
CA LYS A 632 14.36 19.60 -24.94
C LYS A 632 14.96 20.92 -24.47
N TRP A 633 14.85 21.94 -25.29
CA TRP A 633 15.26 23.30 -24.93
C TRP A 633 14.10 24.06 -24.31
N SER A 634 14.41 25.07 -23.49
CA SER A 634 13.42 26.00 -22.96
C SER A 634 12.65 26.69 -24.10
N GLU A 635 11.39 27.03 -23.86
CA GLU A 635 10.54 27.73 -24.85
C GLU A 635 11.10 29.10 -25.25
N GLY A 636 10.68 29.58 -26.43
CA GLY A 636 10.97 30.92 -26.95
C GLY A 636 12.26 31.04 -27.74
N TRP A 637 12.91 29.93 -28.13
CA TRP A 637 13.95 29.97 -29.19
C TRP A 637 13.25 30.15 -30.54
N THR A 638 13.66 31.18 -31.27
CA THR A 638 13.07 31.59 -32.56
C THR A 638 14.04 31.36 -33.72
N THR A 639 15.35 31.33 -33.43
CA THR A 639 16.39 31.03 -34.43
C THR A 639 17.25 29.86 -33.96
N ALA A 640 17.56 28.95 -34.89
CA ALA A 640 18.53 27.88 -34.72
C ALA A 640 19.22 27.60 -36.07
N THR A 641 20.39 28.21 -36.28
CA THR A 641 21.15 28.11 -37.52
C THR A 641 22.58 27.65 -37.25
N VAL A 642 23.15 26.89 -38.18
CA VAL A 642 24.53 26.40 -38.09
C VAL A 642 25.41 27.23 -39.02
N TYR A 643 26.52 27.73 -38.51
CA TYR A 643 27.51 28.49 -39.29
C TYR A 643 28.91 27.91 -39.12
N GLN A 644 29.79 28.23 -40.06
CA GLN A 644 31.20 27.85 -40.01
C GLN A 644 32.08 29.04 -39.67
N SER A 645 33.11 28.82 -38.85
CA SER A 645 34.19 29.77 -38.58
C SER A 645 35.51 29.01 -38.50
N GLN A 646 36.49 29.37 -39.33
CA GLN A 646 37.83 28.75 -39.43
C GLN A 646 37.80 27.20 -39.42
N ASN A 647 36.97 26.60 -40.28
CA ASN A 647 36.77 25.14 -40.45
C ASN A 647 36.13 24.41 -39.25
N ARG A 648 35.49 25.13 -38.33
CA ARG A 648 34.67 24.55 -37.26
C ARG A 648 33.22 25.00 -37.44
N SER A 649 32.29 24.15 -37.05
CA SER A 649 30.86 24.43 -37.17
C SER A 649 30.25 24.67 -35.82
N PHE A 650 29.36 25.66 -35.74
CA PHE A 650 28.72 26.09 -34.51
C PHE A 650 27.23 26.29 -34.75
N LEU A 651 26.42 25.97 -33.75
CA LEU A 651 25.00 26.23 -33.70
C LEU A 651 24.74 27.52 -32.93
N PHE A 652 24.16 28.50 -33.61
CA PHE A 652 23.67 29.75 -33.03
C PHE A 652 22.20 29.62 -32.67
N LEU A 653 21.85 30.01 -31.44
CA LEU A 653 20.47 30.05 -30.94
C LEU A 653 20.13 31.46 -30.49
N LEU A 654 18.97 31.98 -30.88
CA LEU A 654 18.46 33.29 -30.45
C LEU A 654 17.00 33.18 -29.97
N LYS A 655 16.70 33.91 -28.89
CA LYS A 655 15.34 34.18 -28.44
C LYS A 655 14.97 35.62 -28.77
N GLU A 656 14.23 35.85 -29.85
CA GLU A 656 13.82 37.18 -30.32
C GLU A 656 13.31 38.06 -29.16
N ALA A 657 12.30 37.59 -28.41
CA ALA A 657 11.64 38.39 -27.38
C ALA A 657 12.58 38.87 -26.26
N SER A 658 13.63 38.11 -25.94
CA SER A 658 14.54 38.42 -24.83
C SER A 658 15.92 38.90 -25.26
N GLY A 659 16.33 38.63 -26.50
CA GLY A 659 17.70 38.85 -26.97
C GLY A 659 18.73 37.87 -26.38
N ARG A 660 18.28 36.78 -25.73
CA ARG A 660 19.20 35.74 -25.23
C ARG A 660 19.76 34.92 -26.38
N VAL A 661 21.06 34.70 -26.35
CA VAL A 661 21.83 33.98 -27.36
C VAL A 661 22.63 32.86 -26.70
N HIS A 662 22.70 31.70 -27.37
CA HIS A 662 23.69 30.68 -27.06
C HIS A 662 24.43 30.27 -28.33
N VAL A 663 25.71 29.97 -28.18
CA VAL A 663 26.51 29.31 -29.22
C VAL A 663 26.99 27.96 -28.71
N GLN A 664 26.83 26.92 -29.52
CA GLN A 664 27.30 25.56 -29.24
C GLN A 664 28.20 25.07 -30.37
N GLU A 665 29.27 24.37 -30.04
CA GLU A 665 30.08 23.69 -31.07
C GLU A 665 29.34 22.44 -31.57
N MET A 666 29.40 22.19 -32.87
CA MET A 666 28.80 21.00 -33.48
C MET A 666 29.79 19.83 -33.49
N ASN A 667 29.32 18.64 -33.10
CA ASN A 667 30.14 17.44 -33.12
C ASN A 667 30.32 16.92 -34.56
N ALA A 668 31.40 16.18 -34.80
CA ALA A 668 31.71 15.61 -36.12
C ALA A 668 30.64 14.65 -36.66
N ASP A 669 29.79 14.08 -35.80
CA ASP A 669 28.67 13.21 -36.15
C ASP A 669 27.37 13.99 -36.45
N GLY A 670 27.43 15.33 -36.48
CA GLY A 670 26.30 16.21 -36.73
C GLY A 670 25.45 16.51 -35.49
N THR A 671 25.75 15.95 -34.32
CA THR A 671 24.99 16.23 -33.08
C THR A 671 25.43 17.54 -32.40
N VAL A 672 24.60 18.06 -31.50
CA VAL A 672 24.93 19.30 -30.75
C VAL A 672 25.95 19.02 -29.67
N GLY A 673 27.09 19.70 -29.71
CA GLY A 673 28.18 19.60 -28.73
C GLY A 673 28.06 20.59 -27.58
N ASP A 674 29.22 20.97 -27.04
CA ASP A 674 29.32 21.80 -25.84
C ASP A 674 28.98 23.27 -26.13
N ARG A 675 28.44 23.96 -25.12
CA ARG A 675 28.18 25.39 -25.18
C ARG A 675 29.49 26.17 -25.07
N VAL A 676 29.73 27.06 -26.02
CA VAL A 676 30.91 27.93 -26.09
C VAL A 676 30.57 29.38 -25.71
N GLU A 677 29.32 29.82 -25.86
CA GLU A 677 28.89 31.16 -25.42
C GLU A 677 27.46 31.20 -24.84
N ASP A 678 27.26 32.08 -23.85
CA ASP A 678 25.95 32.59 -23.41
C ASP A 678 26.02 34.12 -23.45
N HIS A 679 25.21 34.73 -24.32
CA HIS A 679 25.21 36.17 -24.57
C HIS A 679 23.80 36.72 -24.40
N HIS A 680 23.69 38.02 -24.07
CA HIS A 680 22.40 38.66 -23.89
C HIS A 680 22.37 40.07 -24.49
N TRP A 681 21.61 40.25 -25.57
CA TRP A 681 21.30 41.53 -26.18
C TRP A 681 19.93 42.04 -25.74
N THR A 682 19.57 43.23 -26.20
CA THR A 682 18.17 43.69 -26.18
C THR A 682 17.29 42.76 -27.00
N GLY A 683 16.03 42.55 -26.60
CA GLY A 683 15.06 41.82 -27.41
C GLY A 683 14.65 42.53 -28.71
N GLY A 684 13.91 41.81 -29.54
CA GLY A 684 13.31 42.27 -30.81
C GLY A 684 14.17 42.01 -32.06
N TRP A 685 15.24 41.22 -31.95
CA TRP A 685 16.04 40.77 -33.10
C TRP A 685 15.29 39.65 -33.84
N THR A 686 14.64 40.00 -34.94
CA THR A 686 13.78 39.12 -35.74
C THR A 686 14.57 38.28 -36.73
N THR A 687 15.76 38.74 -37.14
CA THR A 687 16.63 38.03 -38.09
C THR A 687 18.04 37.94 -37.53
N ALA A 688 18.67 36.78 -37.72
CA ALA A 688 20.05 36.50 -37.35
C ALA A 688 20.67 35.54 -38.37
N GLU A 689 21.30 36.11 -39.40
CA GLU A 689 21.87 35.36 -40.52
C GLU A 689 23.39 35.44 -40.55
N PHE A 690 24.02 34.37 -41.03
CA PHE A 690 25.46 34.27 -41.16
C PHE A 690 25.87 34.29 -42.63
N TYR A 691 26.94 35.03 -42.94
CA TYR A 691 27.48 35.10 -44.29
C TYR A 691 29.00 35.20 -44.26
N GLU A 692 29.63 34.80 -45.35
CA GLU A 692 31.06 34.95 -45.56
C GLU A 692 31.33 36.12 -46.51
N SER A 693 32.29 36.97 -46.15
CA SER A 693 32.81 38.01 -47.03
C SER A 693 34.30 38.20 -46.74
N GLY A 694 35.12 38.33 -47.79
CA GLY A 694 36.57 38.49 -47.63
C GLY A 694 37.28 37.32 -46.92
N GLY A 695 36.66 36.15 -46.83
CA GLY A 695 37.19 34.98 -46.10
C GLY A 695 36.89 34.96 -44.59
N THR A 696 36.01 35.86 -44.13
CA THR A 696 35.60 35.99 -42.73
C THR A 696 34.10 35.79 -42.59
N THR A 697 33.67 35.08 -41.54
CA THR A 697 32.26 34.89 -41.21
C THR A 697 31.73 36.05 -40.38
N TYR A 698 30.59 36.60 -40.78
CA TYR A 698 29.89 37.67 -40.10
C TYR A 698 28.49 37.24 -39.69
N LEU A 699 27.97 37.83 -38.62
CA LEU A 699 26.59 37.71 -38.16
C LEU A 699 25.86 39.03 -38.42
N PHE A 700 24.82 38.96 -39.24
CA PHE A 700 23.88 40.05 -39.50
C PHE A 700 22.67 39.93 -38.58
N LEU A 701 22.31 41.03 -37.91
CA LEU A 701 21.14 41.11 -37.03
C LEU A 701 20.22 42.23 -37.49
N LEU A 702 18.93 41.96 -37.57
CA LEU A 702 17.91 42.94 -37.94
C LEU A 702 16.71 42.89 -36.99
N LYS A 703 16.16 44.07 -36.68
CA LYS A 703 14.87 44.22 -36.00
C LYS A 703 13.82 44.73 -36.98
N GLU A 704 12.85 43.90 -37.33
CA GLU A 704 11.74 44.30 -38.20
C GLU A 704 11.00 45.55 -37.65
N SER A 705 10.76 45.58 -36.33
CA SER A 705 9.94 46.60 -35.67
C SER A 705 10.42 48.03 -35.86
N ASN A 706 11.73 48.26 -35.99
CA ASN A 706 12.31 49.59 -36.09
C ASN A 706 13.42 49.74 -37.12
N GLY A 707 13.81 48.66 -37.81
CA GLY A 707 14.85 48.65 -38.84
C GLY A 707 16.28 48.73 -38.30
N GLN A 708 16.50 48.52 -37.01
CA GLN A 708 17.85 48.51 -36.44
C GLN A 708 18.65 47.29 -36.97
N VAL A 709 19.87 47.55 -37.43
CA VAL A 709 20.80 46.57 -38.01
C VAL A 709 22.13 46.59 -37.29
N HIS A 710 22.69 45.41 -37.01
CA HIS A 710 24.06 45.24 -36.52
C HIS A 710 24.79 44.17 -37.35
N VAL A 711 26.06 44.39 -37.63
CA VAL A 711 26.97 43.39 -38.21
C VAL A 711 28.10 43.10 -37.22
N GLN A 712 28.31 41.84 -36.92
CA GLN A 712 29.36 41.36 -36.01
C GLN A 712 30.32 40.44 -36.75
N GLU A 713 31.62 40.57 -36.52
CA GLU A 713 32.61 39.58 -36.95
C GLU A 713 32.57 38.36 -36.01
N MET A 714 32.64 37.14 -36.55
CA MET A 714 32.64 35.91 -35.74
C MET A 714 34.06 35.43 -35.42
N ASN A 715 34.32 35.11 -34.15
CA ASN A 715 35.62 34.61 -33.72
C ASN A 715 35.85 33.14 -34.16
N ALA A 716 37.12 32.74 -34.20
CA ALA A 716 37.55 31.37 -34.55
C ALA A 716 37.05 30.28 -33.56
N ASP A 717 36.73 30.69 -32.33
CA ASP A 717 36.18 29.81 -31.30
C ASP A 717 34.65 29.72 -31.33
N GLY A 718 34.03 30.36 -32.33
CA GLY A 718 32.60 30.45 -32.52
C GLY A 718 31.96 31.61 -31.77
N THR A 719 32.62 32.26 -30.82
CA THR A 719 31.98 33.35 -30.07
C THR A 719 31.71 34.58 -30.95
N VAL A 720 30.71 35.37 -30.57
CA VAL A 720 30.39 36.63 -31.26
C VAL A 720 31.49 37.64 -30.96
N GLY A 721 32.14 38.15 -32.01
CA GLY A 721 33.23 39.12 -31.93
C GLY A 721 32.77 40.57 -32.01
N ASP A 722 33.67 41.42 -32.52
CA ASP A 722 33.49 42.86 -32.55
C ASP A 722 32.38 43.30 -33.52
N ARG A 723 31.72 44.41 -33.17
CA ARG A 723 30.75 45.06 -34.06
C ARG A 723 31.48 45.83 -35.14
N VAL A 724 31.20 45.50 -36.40
CA VAL A 724 31.78 46.20 -37.55
C VAL A 724 30.83 47.25 -38.14
N GLU A 725 29.52 47.10 -37.92
CA GLU A 725 28.52 48.06 -38.43
C GLU A 725 27.30 48.22 -37.51
N THR A 726 26.68 49.40 -37.57
CA THR A 726 25.36 49.68 -37.00
C THR A 726 24.61 50.63 -37.91
N ASP A 727 23.38 50.25 -38.22
CA ASP A 727 22.50 50.99 -39.11
C ASP A 727 21.09 51.09 -38.54
N ASP A 728 20.37 52.13 -38.93
CA ASP A 728 18.96 52.37 -38.57
C ASP A 728 18.13 52.56 -39.86
N TRP A 729 17.58 51.48 -40.38
CA TRP A 729 16.75 51.48 -41.58
C TRP A 729 15.27 51.74 -41.26
N THR A 730 14.44 51.82 -42.29
CA THR A 730 12.98 51.84 -42.11
C THR A 730 12.49 50.51 -41.54
N SER A 731 11.45 50.52 -40.71
CA SER A 731 10.81 49.30 -40.20
C SER A 731 10.12 48.45 -41.29
N GLY A 732 9.80 47.20 -40.96
CA GLY A 732 8.97 46.28 -41.74
C GLY A 732 9.73 45.38 -42.72
N TRP A 733 11.06 45.32 -42.62
CA TRP A 733 11.89 44.32 -43.31
C TRP A 733 11.72 42.97 -42.60
N THR A 734 11.00 42.06 -43.24
CA THR A 734 10.61 40.74 -42.70
C THR A 734 11.60 39.65 -43.07
N THR A 735 12.37 39.85 -44.14
CA THR A 735 13.33 38.87 -44.65
C THR A 735 14.65 39.57 -44.98
N ALA A 736 15.76 38.96 -44.57
CA ALA A 736 17.11 39.39 -44.90
C ALA A 736 17.93 38.13 -45.17
N GLU A 737 18.21 37.84 -46.44
CA GLU A 737 18.94 36.65 -46.86
C GLU A 737 20.23 37.01 -47.57
N PHE A 738 21.26 36.18 -47.40
CA PHE A 738 22.54 36.32 -48.07
C PHE A 738 22.71 35.27 -49.14
N TYR A 739 23.26 35.66 -50.29
CA TYR A 739 23.56 34.76 -51.38
C TYR A 739 24.81 35.19 -52.12
N GLU A 740 25.43 34.23 -52.80
CA GLU A 740 26.65 34.47 -53.58
C GLU A 740 26.35 34.33 -55.07
N VAL A 741 26.85 35.26 -55.87
CA VAL A 741 26.90 35.12 -57.33
C VAL A 741 28.29 35.50 -57.81
N ALA A 742 28.91 34.61 -58.58
CA ALA A 742 30.23 34.84 -59.17
C ALA A 742 31.32 35.25 -58.15
N GLY A 743 31.28 34.74 -56.92
CA GLY A 743 32.27 35.05 -55.87
C GLY A 743 31.98 36.33 -55.08
N THR A 744 30.82 36.96 -55.28
CA THR A 744 30.41 38.19 -54.60
C THR A 744 29.17 37.92 -53.75
N THR A 745 29.22 38.32 -52.48
CA THR A 745 28.12 38.16 -51.52
C THR A 745 27.17 39.36 -51.61
N TYR A 746 25.87 39.08 -51.67
CA TYR A 746 24.81 40.07 -51.71
C TYR A 746 23.82 39.86 -50.56
N LEU A 747 23.22 40.94 -50.10
CA LEU A 747 22.14 40.97 -49.12
C LEU A 747 20.82 41.30 -49.83
N PHE A 748 19.87 40.36 -49.79
CA PHE A 748 18.49 40.53 -50.23
C PHE A 748 17.62 40.93 -49.04
N LEU A 749 16.79 41.96 -49.22
CA LEU A 749 15.85 42.43 -48.22
C LEU A 749 14.44 42.49 -48.80
N LEU A 750 13.45 42.01 -48.05
CA LEU A 750 12.04 42.03 -48.45
C LEU A 750 11.13 42.50 -47.30
N LYS A 751 10.12 43.29 -47.66
CA LYS A 751 9.00 43.65 -46.77
C LYS A 751 7.75 42.90 -47.19
N GLU A 752 7.34 41.87 -46.46
CA GLU A 752 6.13 41.09 -46.77
C GLU A 752 4.90 42.00 -46.97
N SER A 753 4.71 42.97 -46.08
CA SER A 753 3.52 43.84 -46.06
C SER A 753 3.36 44.74 -47.28
N THR A 754 4.45 45.06 -47.98
CA THR A 754 4.44 46.01 -49.11
C THR A 754 4.95 45.40 -50.41
N GLY A 755 5.73 44.32 -50.34
CA GLY A 755 6.46 43.74 -51.46
C GLY A 755 7.72 44.53 -51.85
N GLN A 756 8.14 45.51 -51.06
CA GLN A 756 9.38 46.26 -51.31
C GLN A 756 10.60 45.35 -51.17
N VAL A 757 11.50 45.41 -52.14
CA VAL A 757 12.74 44.63 -52.23
C VAL A 757 13.94 45.55 -52.41
N HIS A 758 15.03 45.25 -51.71
CA HIS A 758 16.35 45.82 -51.98
C HIS A 758 17.41 44.72 -52.09
N ILE A 759 18.38 44.93 -52.97
CA ILE A 759 19.59 44.09 -53.05
C ILE A 759 20.82 44.97 -52.90
N GLN A 760 21.74 44.57 -52.02
CA GLN A 760 22.96 45.31 -51.70
C GLN A 760 24.16 44.39 -51.86
N GLU A 761 25.24 44.89 -52.45
CA GLU A 761 26.53 44.19 -52.52
C GLU A 761 27.24 44.31 -51.16
N MET A 762 27.82 43.24 -50.64
CA MET A 762 28.53 43.26 -49.35
C MET A 762 30.01 43.61 -49.55
N ASN A 763 30.54 44.48 -48.69
CA ASN A 763 31.96 44.82 -48.70
C ASN A 763 32.79 43.67 -48.11
N ALA A 764 34.07 43.61 -48.50
CA ALA A 764 35.02 42.60 -48.03
C ALA A 764 35.34 42.69 -46.51
N ASP A 765 35.02 43.81 -45.85
CA ASP A 765 35.16 44.00 -44.41
C ASP A 765 33.88 43.63 -43.62
N GLY A 766 32.89 43.05 -44.32
CA GLY A 766 31.61 42.63 -43.78
C GLY A 766 30.54 43.71 -43.81
N THR A 767 30.87 44.98 -44.05
CA THR A 767 29.86 46.06 -44.04
C THR A 767 28.92 46.01 -45.24
N VAL A 768 27.71 46.56 -45.11
CA VAL A 768 26.73 46.68 -46.18
C VAL A 768 27.20 47.72 -47.20
N GLY A 769 27.35 47.31 -48.45
CA GLY A 769 27.83 48.16 -49.54
C GLY A 769 26.72 48.80 -50.37
N ASP A 770 27.02 49.04 -51.64
CA ASP A 770 26.14 49.77 -52.55
C ASP A 770 24.87 48.98 -52.87
N ARG A 771 23.75 49.69 -53.01
CA ARG A 771 22.49 49.11 -53.48
C ARG A 771 22.54 48.89 -54.98
N VAL A 772 22.36 47.65 -55.41
CA VAL A 772 22.38 47.24 -56.82
C VAL A 772 20.98 47.11 -57.42
N GLU A 773 19.95 46.87 -56.61
CA GLU A 773 18.56 46.77 -57.07
C GLU A 773 17.53 47.32 -56.08
N THR A 774 16.40 47.78 -56.61
CA THR A 774 15.19 48.14 -55.86
C THR A 774 13.97 47.77 -56.65
N ASP A 775 13.05 47.07 -56.01
CA ASP A 775 11.85 46.54 -56.63
C ASP A 775 10.62 46.70 -55.73
N ASP A 776 9.44 46.80 -56.36
CA ASP A 776 8.14 46.90 -55.68
C ASP A 776 7.23 45.77 -56.17
N TRP A 777 7.26 44.62 -55.50
CA TRP A 777 6.45 43.45 -55.83
C TRP A 777 5.07 43.51 -55.15
N THR A 778 4.23 42.50 -55.43
CA THR A 778 2.99 42.31 -54.66
C THR A 778 3.31 41.92 -53.21
N SER A 779 2.49 42.36 -52.25
CA SER A 779 2.61 41.96 -50.85
C SER A 779 2.32 40.46 -50.61
N GLY A 780 2.70 39.97 -49.44
CA GLY A 780 2.37 38.64 -48.90
C GLY A 780 3.38 37.54 -49.24
N TRP A 781 4.56 37.89 -49.74
CA TRP A 781 5.70 36.97 -49.85
C TRP A 781 6.30 36.75 -48.47
N THR A 782 6.08 35.55 -47.91
CA THR A 782 6.44 35.17 -46.55
C THR A 782 7.80 34.48 -46.46
N THR A 783 8.29 33.97 -47.58
CA THR A 783 9.57 33.24 -47.66
C THR A 783 10.30 33.68 -48.92
N ALA A 784 11.58 33.99 -48.78
CA ALA A 784 12.52 34.19 -49.86
C ALA A 784 13.77 33.39 -49.52
N GLU A 785 14.19 32.49 -50.40
CA GLU A 785 15.31 31.57 -50.16
C GLU A 785 16.18 31.50 -51.40
N PHE A 786 17.50 31.45 -51.20
CA PHE A 786 18.45 31.34 -52.29
C PHE A 786 19.07 29.96 -52.32
N TYR A 787 19.21 29.41 -53.53
CA TYR A 787 19.80 28.09 -53.72
C TYR A 787 20.53 27.99 -55.04
N GLU A 788 21.45 27.04 -55.11
CA GLU A 788 22.21 26.78 -56.32
C GLU A 788 21.82 25.44 -56.95
N VAL A 789 21.78 25.43 -58.28
CA VAL A 789 21.74 24.21 -59.07
C VAL A 789 22.83 24.29 -60.13
N ALA A 790 23.78 23.35 -60.07
CA ALA A 790 24.90 23.26 -61.02
C ALA A 790 25.71 24.58 -61.17
N GLY A 791 25.84 25.35 -60.09
CA GLY A 791 26.59 26.62 -60.05
C GLY A 791 25.83 27.84 -60.53
N THR A 792 24.52 27.71 -60.82
CA THR A 792 23.63 28.85 -61.08
C THR A 792 22.80 29.11 -59.83
N ALA A 793 22.75 30.38 -59.38
CA ALA A 793 21.96 30.82 -58.25
C ALA A 793 20.52 31.15 -58.66
N TYR A 794 19.57 30.77 -57.81
CA TYR A 794 18.13 31.01 -57.99
C TYR A 794 17.52 31.57 -56.71
N LEU A 795 16.49 32.39 -56.88
CA LEU A 795 15.63 32.91 -55.82
C LEU A 795 14.29 32.17 -55.83
N PHE A 796 13.97 31.49 -54.74
CA PHE A 796 12.66 30.90 -54.45
C PHE A 796 11.82 31.88 -53.62
N LEU A 797 10.57 32.09 -54.01
CA LEU A 797 9.61 32.92 -53.28
C LEU A 797 8.34 32.15 -53.02
N LEU A 798 7.79 32.24 -51.81
CA LEU A 798 6.53 31.59 -51.43
C LEU A 798 5.62 32.54 -50.63
N LYS A 799 4.31 32.45 -50.92
CA LYS A 799 3.24 33.05 -50.11
C LYS A 799 2.54 31.98 -49.30
N GLU A 800 2.72 31.95 -48.00
CA GLU A 800 2.05 30.97 -47.12
C GLU A 800 0.52 31.00 -47.29
N SER A 801 -0.05 32.21 -47.35
CA SER A 801 -1.51 32.42 -47.36
C SER A 801 -2.22 31.85 -48.59
N THR A 802 -1.55 31.82 -49.74
CA THR A 802 -2.13 31.34 -51.00
C THR A 802 -1.47 30.08 -51.56
N GLY A 803 -0.25 29.77 -51.12
CA GLY A 803 0.60 28.74 -51.72
C GLY A 803 1.24 29.14 -53.04
N GLN A 804 1.23 30.44 -53.40
CA GLN A 804 1.84 30.92 -54.64
C GLN A 804 3.37 30.86 -54.53
N VAL A 805 4.02 30.32 -55.56
CA VAL A 805 5.48 30.14 -55.66
C VAL A 805 6.01 30.78 -56.93
N HIS A 806 7.13 31.50 -56.83
CA HIS A 806 7.94 31.93 -57.97
C HIS A 806 9.39 31.47 -57.80
N ILE A 807 10.02 31.09 -58.92
CA ILE A 807 11.46 30.84 -58.98
C ILE A 807 12.07 31.73 -60.05
N GLN A 808 13.15 32.43 -59.72
CA GLN A 808 13.85 33.36 -60.60
C GLN A 808 15.34 33.02 -60.64
N GLU A 809 15.94 33.04 -61.82
CA GLU A 809 17.41 32.91 -61.97
C GLU A 809 18.07 34.24 -61.57
N MET A 810 19.21 34.20 -60.89
CA MET A 810 19.94 35.41 -60.51
C MET A 810 20.93 35.83 -61.61
N ASN A 811 20.99 37.13 -61.89
CA ASN A 811 21.95 37.68 -62.84
C ASN A 811 23.37 37.72 -62.23
N ALA A 812 24.38 37.73 -63.09
CA ALA A 812 25.79 37.76 -62.67
C ALA A 812 26.21 39.03 -61.90
N ASP A 813 25.41 40.10 -61.97
CA ASP A 813 25.60 41.35 -61.21
C ASP A 813 24.82 41.37 -59.88
N GLY A 814 24.29 40.21 -59.47
CA GLY A 814 23.53 40.03 -58.24
C GLY A 814 22.05 40.41 -58.36
N THR A 815 21.60 41.02 -59.45
CA THR A 815 20.19 41.41 -59.60
C THR A 815 19.26 40.23 -59.91
N VAL A 816 17.96 40.38 -59.66
CA VAL A 816 16.95 39.36 -59.98
C VAL A 816 16.77 39.25 -61.50
N GLY A 817 16.95 38.06 -62.04
CA GLY A 817 16.81 37.77 -63.46
C GLY A 817 15.43 37.23 -63.84
N ASP A 818 15.40 36.48 -64.94
CA ASP A 818 14.16 35.97 -65.51
C ASP A 818 13.48 34.93 -64.60
N ARG A 819 12.14 34.93 -64.62
CA ARG A 819 11.33 33.93 -63.92
C ARG A 819 11.35 32.61 -64.68
N VAL A 820 11.79 31.54 -64.00
CA VAL A 820 11.89 30.19 -64.58
C VAL A 820 10.70 29.31 -64.21
N GLU A 821 10.01 29.55 -63.09
CA GLU A 821 8.83 28.79 -62.70
C GLU A 821 7.79 29.62 -61.93
N THR A 822 6.52 29.22 -62.03
CA THR A 822 5.40 29.74 -61.25
C THR A 822 4.47 28.59 -60.92
N ASP A 823 4.12 28.49 -59.65
CA ASP A 823 3.30 27.39 -59.12
C ASP A 823 2.25 27.91 -58.14
N ASP A 824 1.10 27.23 -58.10
CA ASP A 824 0.02 27.50 -57.16
C ASP A 824 -0.23 26.25 -56.30
N TRP A 825 0.47 26.18 -55.17
CA TRP A 825 0.32 25.09 -54.21
C TRP A 825 -0.82 25.34 -53.23
N THR A 826 -1.11 24.35 -52.39
CA THR A 826 -2.01 24.56 -51.24
C THR A 826 -1.40 25.56 -50.26
N SER A 827 -2.21 26.37 -49.60
CA SER A 827 -1.76 27.28 -48.54
C SER A 827 -1.19 26.56 -47.30
N GLY A 828 -0.51 27.33 -46.45
CA GLY A 828 0.00 26.91 -45.14
C GLY A 828 1.39 26.29 -45.14
N TRP A 829 2.14 26.38 -46.26
CA TRP A 829 3.57 26.09 -46.28
C TRP A 829 4.31 27.24 -45.62
N THR A 830 4.88 26.99 -44.45
CA THR A 830 5.53 27.99 -43.59
C THR A 830 7.05 28.00 -43.75
N THR A 831 7.62 26.96 -44.37
CA THR A 831 9.06 26.80 -44.50
C THR A 831 9.42 26.17 -45.83
N ALA A 832 10.42 26.74 -46.49
CA ALA A 832 11.12 26.18 -47.64
C ALA A 832 12.62 26.22 -47.33
N GLU A 833 13.32 25.12 -47.49
CA GLU A 833 14.74 24.99 -47.16
C GLU A 833 15.44 24.17 -48.24
N PHE A 834 16.62 24.61 -48.66
CA PHE A 834 17.37 23.94 -49.71
C PHE A 834 18.61 23.28 -49.15
N TYR A 835 18.89 22.07 -49.63
CA TYR A 835 20.09 21.35 -49.23
C TYR A 835 20.64 20.51 -50.38
N GLU A 836 21.96 20.30 -50.37
CA GLU A 836 22.64 19.47 -51.34
C GLU A 836 22.98 18.11 -50.73
N VAL A 837 22.82 17.04 -51.51
CA VAL A 837 23.39 15.71 -51.20
C VAL A 837 24.05 15.18 -52.46
N ALA A 838 25.36 14.99 -52.40
CA ALA A 838 26.17 14.44 -53.48
C ALA A 838 25.99 15.17 -54.84
N GLY A 839 26.06 16.50 -54.87
CA GLY A 839 25.95 17.27 -56.12
C GLY A 839 24.52 17.52 -56.59
N THR A 840 23.50 17.14 -55.81
CA THR A 840 22.09 17.31 -56.17
C THR A 840 21.36 18.13 -55.13
N THR A 841 20.69 19.19 -55.58
CA THR A 841 19.89 20.09 -54.75
C THR A 841 18.48 19.53 -54.54
N TYR A 842 17.99 19.65 -53.31
CA TYR A 842 16.64 19.27 -52.90
C TYR A 842 15.96 20.43 -52.16
N LEU A 843 14.65 20.53 -52.34
CA LEU A 843 13.77 21.43 -51.62
C LEU A 843 13.02 20.66 -50.54
N PHE A 844 13.19 21.07 -49.29
CA PHE A 844 12.42 20.66 -48.13
C PHE A 844 11.29 21.66 -47.88
N LEU A 845 10.06 21.18 -47.70
CA LEU A 845 8.90 21.99 -47.38
C LEU A 845 8.20 21.46 -46.13
N LEU A 846 7.74 22.37 -45.28
CA LEU A 846 7.01 22.05 -44.06
C LEU A 846 5.80 22.98 -43.87
N LYS A 847 4.71 22.39 -43.37
CA LYS A 847 3.57 23.12 -42.81
C LYS A 847 3.60 23.06 -41.30
N GLU A 848 3.81 24.18 -40.62
CA GLU A 848 3.80 24.22 -39.16
C GLU A 848 2.46 23.70 -38.58
N SER A 849 1.33 24.11 -39.14
CA SER A 849 0.00 23.83 -38.58
C SER A 849 -0.42 22.36 -38.65
N THR A 850 0.05 21.61 -39.65
CA THR A 850 -0.32 20.20 -39.87
C THR A 850 0.85 19.24 -39.66
N GLY A 851 2.09 19.72 -39.73
CA GLY A 851 3.31 18.91 -39.74
C GLY A 851 3.51 18.15 -41.07
N ASP A 852 2.84 18.56 -42.14
CA ASP A 852 3.05 17.98 -43.48
C ASP A 852 4.44 18.35 -44.00
N VAL A 853 5.17 17.36 -44.48
CA VAL A 853 6.52 17.52 -45.04
C VAL A 853 6.59 16.96 -46.45
N HIS A 854 7.11 17.76 -47.38
CA HIS A 854 7.46 17.31 -48.73
C HIS A 854 8.95 17.53 -48.99
N ILE A 855 9.55 16.62 -49.75
CA ILE A 855 10.88 16.82 -50.32
C ILE A 855 10.79 16.65 -51.84
N HIS A 856 11.37 17.61 -52.56
CA HIS A 856 11.44 17.63 -54.00
C HIS A 856 12.89 17.64 -54.46
N LYS A 857 13.19 16.89 -55.52
CA LYS A 857 14.46 17.02 -56.22
C LYS A 857 14.39 18.20 -57.18
N MET A 858 15.35 19.11 -57.15
CA MET A 858 15.37 20.24 -58.08
C MET A 858 15.77 19.79 -59.50
N LYS A 859 15.16 20.42 -60.50
CA LYS A 859 15.49 20.27 -61.92
C LYS A 859 16.76 21.06 -62.23
N TYR A 860 17.44 20.70 -63.33
CA TYR A 860 18.66 21.38 -63.78
C TYR A 860 18.46 22.84 -64.19
N ASP A 861 17.23 23.22 -64.57
CA ASP A 861 16.83 24.59 -64.91
C ASP A 861 16.40 25.41 -63.68
N GLY A 862 16.71 24.93 -62.47
CA GLY A 862 16.33 25.55 -61.21
C GLY A 862 14.91 25.22 -60.75
N GLY A 863 14.04 24.69 -61.60
CA GLY A 863 12.64 24.44 -61.22
C GLY A 863 12.44 23.30 -60.22
N VAL A 864 11.27 23.24 -59.57
CA VAL A 864 10.86 22.17 -58.65
C VAL A 864 10.57 20.89 -59.44
N GLY A 865 11.28 19.80 -59.13
CA GLY A 865 11.10 18.50 -59.79
C GLY A 865 10.29 17.50 -58.98
N ASP A 866 10.55 16.22 -59.24
CA ASP A 866 9.80 15.11 -58.66
C ASP A 866 9.87 15.11 -57.13
N ARG A 867 8.72 14.86 -56.50
CA ARG A 867 8.63 14.66 -55.05
C ARG A 867 9.25 13.33 -54.67
N THR A 868 10.31 13.36 -53.87
CA THR A 868 11.07 12.19 -53.41
C THR A 868 10.55 11.62 -52.10
N GLN A 869 9.87 12.44 -51.28
CA GLN A 869 9.27 12.01 -50.02
C GLN A 869 8.04 12.83 -49.64
N THR A 870 7.08 12.14 -49.00
CA THR A 870 6.03 12.74 -48.16
C THR A 870 6.19 12.16 -46.77
N ARG A 871 6.13 13.01 -45.74
CA ARG A 871 6.21 12.61 -44.34
C ARG A 871 5.24 13.45 -43.51
N TRP A 872 4.81 12.90 -42.37
CA TRP A 872 3.99 13.59 -41.39
C TRP A 872 4.72 13.67 -40.06
N TRP A 873 4.79 14.86 -39.49
CA TRP A 873 5.25 15.11 -38.14
C TRP A 873 4.13 15.72 -37.30
N SER A 874 4.38 15.83 -36.00
CA SER A 874 3.54 16.67 -35.14
C SER A 874 3.58 18.12 -35.62
N SER A 875 2.48 18.86 -35.52
CA SER A 875 2.45 20.30 -35.77
C SER A 875 3.34 21.11 -34.81
N GLY A 876 3.58 22.38 -35.14
CA GLY A 876 4.30 23.37 -34.33
C GLY A 876 5.82 23.40 -34.52
N TRP A 877 6.36 22.81 -35.59
CA TRP A 877 7.76 23.00 -35.98
C TRP A 877 7.89 24.35 -36.68
N THR A 878 8.56 25.30 -36.03
CA THR A 878 8.61 26.71 -36.42
C THR A 878 9.94 27.09 -37.07
N THR A 879 11.00 26.35 -36.79
CA THR A 879 12.33 26.60 -37.37
C THR A 879 12.87 25.31 -37.96
N VAL A 880 13.41 25.41 -39.16
CA VAL A 880 14.15 24.37 -39.85
C VAL A 880 15.48 24.96 -40.24
N SER A 881 16.54 24.16 -40.22
CA SER A 881 17.84 24.57 -40.74
C SER A 881 18.55 23.33 -41.27
N THR A 882 19.21 23.47 -42.42
CA THR A 882 20.03 22.40 -43.00
C THR A 882 21.51 22.76 -42.90
N TYR A 883 22.36 21.74 -42.70
CA TYR A 883 23.80 21.96 -42.57
C TYR A 883 24.60 20.70 -42.89
N GLU A 884 25.87 20.89 -43.28
CA GLU A 884 26.79 19.79 -43.57
C GLU A 884 27.79 19.57 -42.43
N MET A 885 27.93 18.31 -42.01
CA MET A 885 28.93 17.87 -41.02
C MET A 885 29.49 16.50 -41.40
N GLY A 886 30.82 16.35 -41.36
CA GLY A 886 31.46 15.07 -41.65
C GLY A 886 31.20 14.53 -43.06
N GLY A 887 30.89 15.39 -44.03
CA GLY A 887 30.55 15.02 -45.41
C GLY A 887 29.11 14.53 -45.59
N LEU A 888 28.23 14.80 -44.62
CA LEU A 888 26.82 14.41 -44.62
C LEU A 888 25.94 15.62 -44.32
N SER A 889 24.80 15.70 -44.99
CA SER A 889 23.80 16.75 -44.76
C SER A 889 22.85 16.37 -43.63
N HIS A 890 22.43 17.37 -42.87
CA HIS A 890 21.59 17.21 -41.68
C HIS A 890 20.44 18.21 -41.73
N LEU A 891 19.37 17.87 -41.00
CA LEU A 891 18.18 18.69 -40.85
C LEU A 891 17.90 18.89 -39.36
N LEU A 892 18.01 20.13 -38.89
CA LEU A 892 17.59 20.54 -37.56
C LEU A 892 16.16 21.05 -37.61
N LEU A 893 15.36 20.65 -36.63
CA LEU A 893 13.98 21.10 -36.44
C LEU A 893 13.84 21.63 -35.01
N LEU A 894 13.13 22.75 -34.85
CA LEU A 894 12.85 23.35 -33.56
C LEU A 894 11.38 23.79 -33.46
N LYS A 895 10.79 23.64 -32.26
CA LYS A 895 9.52 24.26 -31.87
C LYS A 895 9.76 25.40 -30.88
N THR A 896 9.22 26.57 -31.19
CA THR A 896 9.32 27.77 -30.35
C THR A 896 8.49 27.63 -29.08
N GLU A 897 7.24 27.19 -29.20
CA GLU A 897 6.41 26.79 -28.06
C GLU A 897 6.87 25.41 -27.57
N GLY A 898 6.86 25.18 -26.26
CA GLY A 898 7.24 23.89 -25.68
C GLY A 898 6.26 22.77 -26.07
N ILE A 899 6.47 21.59 -25.49
CA ILE A 899 5.76 20.36 -25.88
C ILE A 899 4.47 20.15 -25.13
#